data_AF-A0A9F7TG91-F1
#
_entry.id   AF-A0A9F7TG91-F1
#
_cell.length_a   1.000
_cell.length_b   1.000
_cell.length_c   1.000
_cell.angle_alpha   90.00
_cell.angle_beta   90.00
_cell.angle_gamma   90.00
#
_symmetry.space_group_name_H-M   'P 1'
#
loop_
_entity.id
_entity.type
_entity.pdbx_description
1 polymer ?
#
loop_
_entity_poly.entity_id
_entity_poly.type
_entity_poly.pdbx_seq_one_letter_code
_entity_poly.pdbx_strand_id
1 'polypeptide(L)'
;MELEFAFLLLGLLLVVFPAEPSCDIGYQVLQGTCVDENECEYENTCGEHSVCLNTNGSYYCQCTKGFTSGTTNFTATTGQCRDINECTENSTSPCPENAVCVNTIGSYQCTCLPGFQDKKVGSTYTCADIDECVLIPTVCEPHGVCENTLGTFTCSCPTGFRNQGDSHTPCKDVDECDSKEHVCGEDGTCSNTEGSYSCRCKSGYSNYGNNRTKCTELKCNRLNATSEKDVAAMGGLMNLFMTSCESLSGSSRERRTGETLLENLLNVTGGVLSGGNLNSSSTLSVFFGAVENMMRLIAPQLNKPTTRMDNEDTEAWLTVKKDLTPPTGPVTLDTDKVRLNMRWETAVGANYPGFAFVALVSYKTLNSTNVSHPVKIDTETSRRNTTYLLNSQVVTALVSNTDTHSLPEPVTLTFRHKNEREVSKGLNYSCVYWDEAQGGGLWSGQGCVKGVFNSTHTVCTWSHLSSFAVLMALYPIEDTFELVWLTRVCLTISIICLFICILTFWFCRSIQGTRTTIHLHLCVCLFIANIIFLFFISSTQNKAGCASVAALLHFFYLGAFSFMLLEGVQLYRMVVRVFHTTLHQLYLYAVGYGVPLTIVIISAIAFPSGYGTERHCWLSLDQDFIWSFFAPVCIIIFLNSFFFIITVWKLVEKFSSLNPDLSKLKRLRLFLLTAVAQLCVLGGMWVFGCFLFQEEGTLVMAYLFTLFNSLQGALIFIMHCLMSKPVREEYKKLFGRVCTSEKKRYSEFSTNQSSNSQRPLRSAPSTGESQI
;
A
#
# COMPACT_ATOMS: atom_id res chain seq x y z
N MET A 1 -6.68 -135.91 -69.80
CA MET A 1 -7.75 -136.53 -70.62
C MET A 1 -9.04 -135.97 -70.07
N GLU A 2 -9.63 -134.89 -70.59
CA GLU A 2 -9.51 -134.29 -71.91
C GLU A 2 -9.71 -132.77 -71.78
N LEU A 3 -8.62 -132.04 -72.02
CA LEU A 3 -8.64 -130.69 -72.55
C LEU A 3 -8.60 -130.89 -74.07
N GLU A 4 -9.73 -131.21 -74.70
CA GLU A 4 -9.84 -131.10 -76.18
C GLU A 4 -11.27 -131.16 -76.77
N PHE A 5 -12.34 -131.50 -76.03
CA PHE A 5 -13.63 -131.79 -76.69
C PHE A 5 -14.79 -130.78 -76.59
N ALA A 6 -14.64 -129.60 -76.00
CA ALA A 6 -15.77 -128.64 -75.98
C ALA A 6 -15.40 -127.16 -76.15
N PHE A 7 -14.20 -126.88 -76.66
CA PHE A 7 -13.92 -125.67 -77.45
C PHE A 7 -14.72 -125.63 -78.77
N LEU A 8 -15.55 -126.64 -79.04
CA LEU A 8 -16.42 -126.77 -80.22
C LEU A 8 -17.87 -126.29 -80.01
N LEU A 9 -18.28 -125.93 -78.79
CA LEU A 9 -19.60 -125.30 -78.54
C LEU A 9 -19.52 -123.79 -78.33
N LEU A 10 -18.31 -123.23 -78.30
CA LEU A 10 -18.07 -121.77 -78.32
C LEU A 10 -18.20 -121.16 -79.72
N GLY A 11 -18.59 -121.94 -80.73
CA GLY A 11 -18.50 -121.57 -82.15
C GLY A 11 -19.80 -121.17 -82.86
N LEU A 12 -20.94 -121.03 -82.18
CA LEU A 12 -22.22 -120.88 -82.91
C LEU A 12 -23.23 -119.90 -82.30
N LEU A 13 -22.76 -118.82 -81.66
CA LEU A 13 -23.59 -117.65 -81.32
C LEU A 13 -22.80 -116.33 -81.51
N LEU A 14 -22.09 -116.23 -82.64
CA LEU A 14 -21.67 -114.96 -83.24
C LEU A 14 -22.55 -114.67 -84.46
N VAL A 15 -22.71 -113.37 -84.75
CA VAL A 15 -23.51 -112.72 -85.82
C VAL A 15 -24.95 -112.43 -85.35
N VAL A 16 -25.33 -111.22 -84.90
CA VAL A 16 -25.33 -109.90 -85.58
C VAL A 16 -25.48 -108.81 -84.50
N PHE A 17 -24.74 -107.68 -84.54
CA PHE A 17 -25.18 -106.28 -84.30
C PHE A 17 -23.96 -105.32 -84.33
N PRO A 18 -24.01 -104.17 -85.04
CA PRO A 18 -22.91 -103.19 -85.08
C PRO A 18 -22.93 -102.24 -83.88
N ALA A 19 -21.77 -101.67 -83.53
CA ALA A 19 -21.58 -100.69 -82.45
C ALA A 19 -21.92 -99.25 -82.89
N GLU A 20 -22.58 -98.49 -82.01
CA GLU A 20 -22.87 -97.06 -82.19
C GLU A 20 -21.67 -96.17 -81.76
N PRO A 21 -21.48 -94.98 -82.37
CA PRO A 21 -20.43 -94.03 -81.98
C PRO A 21 -20.81 -93.19 -80.74
N SER A 22 -19.92 -93.09 -79.76
CA SER A 22 -20.06 -92.24 -78.56
C SER A 22 -19.02 -91.10 -78.53
N CYS A 23 -19.44 -89.86 -78.24
CA CYS A 23 -18.56 -88.68 -78.09
C CYS A 23 -18.16 -88.43 -76.62
N ASP A 24 -17.09 -87.64 -76.42
CA ASP A 24 -16.67 -87.15 -75.10
C ASP A 24 -17.71 -86.17 -74.50
N ILE A 25 -17.73 -86.05 -73.16
CA ILE A 25 -18.68 -85.19 -72.42
C ILE A 25 -18.49 -83.72 -72.85
N GLY A 26 -19.58 -83.03 -73.20
CA GLY A 26 -19.58 -81.67 -73.75
C GLY A 26 -19.76 -81.60 -75.28
N TYR A 27 -19.92 -82.76 -75.94
CA TYR A 27 -20.14 -82.84 -77.39
C TYR A 27 -21.36 -83.71 -77.72
N GLN A 28 -22.18 -83.24 -78.66
CA GLN A 28 -23.32 -84.00 -79.20
C GLN A 28 -23.00 -84.63 -80.56
N VAL A 29 -23.53 -85.83 -80.81
CA VAL A 29 -23.36 -86.55 -82.08
C VAL A 29 -24.35 -85.98 -83.10
N LEU A 30 -23.87 -85.12 -84.00
CA LEU A 30 -24.63 -84.67 -85.16
C LEU A 30 -24.05 -85.31 -86.42
N GLN A 31 -24.85 -86.12 -87.12
CA GLN A 31 -24.47 -86.79 -88.38
C GLN A 31 -23.12 -87.55 -88.34
N GLY A 32 -22.79 -88.17 -87.21
CA GLY A 32 -21.57 -88.99 -87.05
C GLY A 32 -20.29 -88.20 -86.73
N THR A 33 -20.39 -86.89 -86.51
CA THR A 33 -19.29 -86.04 -86.00
C THR A 33 -19.65 -85.42 -84.65
N CYS A 34 -18.68 -85.38 -83.73
CA CYS A 34 -18.85 -84.72 -82.43
C CYS A 34 -18.79 -83.20 -82.63
N VAL A 35 -19.90 -82.52 -82.38
CA VAL A 35 -20.00 -81.06 -82.40
C VAL A 35 -20.21 -80.58 -80.97
N ASP A 36 -19.53 -79.49 -80.62
CA ASP A 36 -19.63 -78.84 -79.32
C ASP A 36 -21.09 -78.60 -78.93
N GLU A 37 -21.47 -79.03 -77.73
CA GLU A 37 -22.79 -78.77 -77.19
C GLU A 37 -22.78 -77.38 -76.55
N ASN A 38 -23.49 -76.42 -77.15
CA ASN A 38 -23.56 -75.08 -76.61
C ASN A 38 -24.49 -75.05 -75.39
N GLU A 39 -23.93 -75.20 -74.19
CA GLU A 39 -24.73 -75.25 -72.96
C GLU A 39 -25.40 -73.92 -72.61
N CYS A 40 -25.00 -72.82 -73.26
CA CYS A 40 -25.63 -71.50 -73.12
C CYS A 40 -26.91 -71.33 -73.95
N GLU A 41 -27.27 -72.29 -74.79
CA GLU A 41 -28.54 -72.28 -75.52
C GLU A 41 -29.71 -72.73 -74.63
N TYR A 42 -29.42 -73.39 -73.50
CA TYR A 42 -30.40 -73.72 -72.47
C TYR A 42 -30.69 -72.51 -71.56
N GLU A 43 -31.96 -72.30 -71.21
CA GLU A 43 -32.36 -71.22 -70.30
C GLU A 43 -31.77 -71.42 -68.89
N ASN A 44 -31.25 -70.33 -68.31
CA ASN A 44 -30.77 -70.25 -66.93
C ASN A 44 -29.62 -71.18 -66.54
N THR A 45 -28.79 -71.64 -67.48
CA THR A 45 -27.61 -72.50 -67.20
C THR A 45 -26.70 -71.93 -66.11
N CYS A 46 -26.48 -70.61 -66.10
CA CYS A 46 -25.57 -69.94 -65.16
C CYS A 46 -26.24 -69.33 -63.91
N GLY A 47 -27.56 -69.47 -63.76
CA GLY A 47 -28.34 -68.83 -62.69
C GLY A 47 -28.59 -67.32 -62.91
N GLU A 48 -29.41 -66.71 -62.04
CA GLU A 48 -29.77 -65.29 -62.15
C GLU A 48 -28.56 -64.36 -62.00
N HIS A 49 -28.63 -63.17 -62.62
CA HIS A 49 -27.60 -62.13 -62.58
C HIS A 49 -26.22 -62.52 -63.14
N SER A 50 -26.19 -63.49 -64.05
CA SER A 50 -24.97 -63.97 -64.73
C SER A 50 -25.17 -64.05 -66.25
N VAL A 51 -24.06 -64.10 -66.99
CA VAL A 51 -24.01 -64.28 -68.44
C VAL A 51 -23.24 -65.56 -68.73
N CYS A 52 -23.85 -66.45 -69.52
CA CYS A 52 -23.22 -67.68 -69.99
C CYS A 52 -22.39 -67.44 -71.25
N LEU A 53 -21.17 -67.95 -71.28
CA LEU A 53 -20.25 -67.89 -72.41
C LEU A 53 -19.79 -69.30 -72.77
N ASN A 54 -20.12 -69.74 -73.99
CA ASN A 54 -19.77 -71.06 -74.48
C ASN A 54 -18.30 -71.12 -74.93
N THR A 55 -17.65 -72.23 -74.67
CA THR A 55 -16.29 -72.54 -75.13
C THR A 55 -16.24 -73.94 -75.73
N ASN A 56 -15.25 -74.25 -76.56
CA ASN A 56 -15.20 -75.57 -77.18
C ASN A 56 -14.96 -76.68 -76.14
N GLY A 57 -15.97 -77.51 -75.91
CA GLY A 57 -16.03 -78.64 -74.97
C GLY A 57 -16.49 -78.28 -73.55
N SER A 58 -16.90 -77.03 -73.28
CA SER A 58 -17.37 -76.57 -71.95
C SER A 58 -17.95 -75.16 -72.04
N TYR A 59 -18.63 -74.68 -71.00
CA TYR A 59 -19.00 -73.26 -70.84
C TYR A 59 -18.40 -72.64 -69.58
N TYR A 60 -18.47 -71.31 -69.47
CA TYR A 60 -18.29 -70.61 -68.20
C TYR A 60 -19.26 -69.44 -68.05
N CYS A 61 -19.49 -69.06 -66.80
CA CYS A 61 -20.43 -68.05 -66.36
C CYS A 61 -19.66 -66.86 -65.78
N GLN A 62 -20.14 -65.65 -66.07
CA GLN A 62 -19.62 -64.41 -65.53
C GLN A 62 -20.74 -63.57 -64.92
N CYS A 63 -20.52 -63.01 -63.73
CA CYS A 63 -21.54 -62.17 -63.09
C CYS A 63 -21.76 -60.87 -63.86
N THR A 64 -23.03 -60.45 -63.93
CA THR A 64 -23.42 -59.13 -64.41
C THR A 64 -22.90 -58.04 -63.47
N LYS A 65 -22.78 -56.81 -63.96
CA LYS A 65 -22.31 -55.67 -63.14
C LYS A 65 -23.19 -55.51 -61.90
N GLY A 66 -22.57 -55.32 -60.73
CA GLY A 66 -23.26 -55.25 -59.42
C GLY A 66 -23.26 -56.58 -58.67
N PHE A 67 -22.80 -57.67 -59.30
CA PHE A 67 -22.74 -59.00 -58.70
C PHE A 67 -21.32 -59.57 -58.75
N THR A 68 -20.98 -60.41 -57.78
CA THR A 68 -19.67 -61.05 -57.66
C THR A 68 -19.79 -62.53 -57.31
N SER A 69 -18.76 -63.30 -57.62
CA SER A 69 -18.60 -64.70 -57.26
C SER A 69 -17.14 -64.94 -56.84
N GLY A 70 -16.85 -66.03 -56.13
CA GLY A 70 -15.51 -66.32 -55.61
C GLY A 70 -14.42 -66.42 -56.69
N THR A 71 -14.79 -66.66 -57.95
CA THR A 71 -13.91 -66.67 -59.12
C THR A 71 -14.52 -65.86 -60.26
N THR A 72 -13.68 -65.28 -61.14
CA THR A 72 -14.14 -64.46 -62.27
C THR A 72 -14.93 -65.26 -63.31
N ASN A 73 -14.54 -66.53 -63.50
CA ASN A 73 -15.22 -67.49 -64.35
C ASN A 73 -15.60 -68.69 -63.47
N PHE A 74 -16.85 -69.15 -63.55
CA PHE A 74 -17.36 -70.31 -62.82
C PHE A 74 -18.32 -71.10 -63.70
N THR A 75 -18.63 -72.34 -63.36
CA THR A 75 -19.72 -73.11 -63.99
C THR A 75 -20.88 -73.24 -63.00
N ALA A 76 -22.05 -73.71 -63.45
CA ALA A 76 -23.24 -73.86 -62.61
C ALA A 76 -23.01 -74.66 -61.32
N THR A 77 -22.01 -75.56 -61.33
CA THR A 77 -21.65 -76.40 -60.18
C THR A 77 -20.61 -75.79 -59.25
N THR A 78 -19.82 -74.79 -59.70
CA THR A 78 -18.67 -74.27 -58.94
C THR A 78 -18.94 -72.94 -58.24
N GLY A 79 -20.02 -72.23 -58.56
CA GLY A 79 -20.36 -70.97 -57.90
C GLY A 79 -21.69 -70.35 -58.38
N GLN A 80 -22.14 -69.33 -57.67
CA GLN A 80 -23.31 -68.52 -58.01
C GLN A 80 -23.00 -67.04 -57.77
N CYS A 81 -23.64 -66.16 -58.55
CA CYS A 81 -23.50 -64.72 -58.36
C CYS A 81 -24.26 -64.27 -57.12
N ARG A 82 -23.57 -63.54 -56.24
CA ARG A 82 -24.19 -62.82 -55.13
C ARG A 82 -24.06 -61.32 -55.38
N ASP A 83 -25.04 -60.59 -54.88
CA ASP A 83 -25.04 -59.13 -54.90
C ASP A 83 -23.81 -58.55 -54.17
N ILE A 84 -23.19 -57.51 -54.74
CA ILE A 84 -22.10 -56.78 -54.09
C ILE A 84 -22.75 -55.74 -53.18
N ASN A 85 -22.54 -55.84 -51.87
CA ASN A 85 -23.03 -54.80 -50.97
C ASN A 85 -22.06 -53.61 -50.97
N GLU A 86 -22.28 -52.61 -51.83
CA GLU A 86 -21.37 -51.48 -51.97
C GLU A 86 -21.29 -50.60 -50.70
N CYS A 87 -22.27 -50.70 -49.81
CA CYS A 87 -22.30 -49.98 -48.54
C CYS A 87 -21.36 -50.57 -47.48
N THR A 88 -20.91 -51.82 -47.63
CA THR A 88 -20.10 -52.52 -46.61
C THR A 88 -18.81 -53.12 -47.18
N GLU A 89 -18.81 -53.54 -48.44
CA GLU A 89 -17.67 -54.20 -49.07
C GLU A 89 -16.63 -53.21 -49.66
N ASN A 90 -16.96 -51.91 -49.77
CA ASN A 90 -16.03 -50.86 -50.24
C ASN A 90 -15.45 -50.05 -49.07
N SER A 91 -14.12 -49.85 -49.04
CA SER A 91 -13.41 -49.12 -47.97
C SER A 91 -13.71 -47.61 -47.91
N THR A 92 -14.43 -47.08 -48.91
CA THR A 92 -14.88 -45.68 -48.98
C THR A 92 -16.40 -45.68 -49.15
N SER A 93 -17.11 -44.95 -48.28
CA SER A 93 -18.58 -44.80 -48.37
C SER A 93 -18.95 -44.32 -49.78
N PRO A 94 -19.81 -45.05 -50.52
CA PRO A 94 -20.12 -44.73 -51.92
C PRO A 94 -21.11 -43.55 -52.06
N CYS A 95 -21.60 -43.02 -50.93
CA CYS A 95 -22.53 -41.91 -50.85
C CYS A 95 -21.84 -40.60 -50.45
N PRO A 96 -22.38 -39.44 -50.87
CA PRO A 96 -21.84 -38.14 -50.46
C PRO A 96 -21.95 -37.96 -48.94
N GLU A 97 -21.21 -36.98 -48.42
CA GLU A 97 -21.32 -36.59 -47.00
C GLU A 97 -22.78 -36.28 -46.62
N ASN A 98 -23.15 -36.63 -45.39
CA ASN A 98 -24.51 -36.52 -44.85
C ASN A 98 -25.59 -37.35 -45.57
N ALA A 99 -25.20 -38.47 -46.18
CA ALA A 99 -26.12 -39.46 -46.75
C ALA A 99 -25.89 -40.87 -46.21
N VAL A 100 -26.96 -41.65 -46.09
CA VAL A 100 -26.94 -43.07 -45.74
C VAL A 100 -27.02 -43.90 -47.01
N CYS A 101 -26.11 -44.86 -47.12
CA CYS A 101 -26.11 -45.87 -48.19
C CYS A 101 -27.09 -46.99 -47.85
N VAL A 102 -27.99 -47.28 -48.78
CA VAL A 102 -28.92 -48.41 -48.72
C VAL A 102 -28.63 -49.33 -49.89
N ASN A 103 -28.24 -50.56 -49.60
CA ASN A 103 -27.95 -51.57 -50.61
C ASN A 103 -29.26 -52.03 -51.28
N THR A 104 -29.26 -52.13 -52.60
CA THR A 104 -30.37 -52.68 -53.39
C THR A 104 -29.84 -53.84 -54.26
N ILE A 105 -30.72 -54.69 -54.80
CA ILE A 105 -30.23 -55.84 -55.58
C ILE A 105 -29.63 -55.33 -56.91
N GLY A 106 -28.33 -55.53 -57.12
CA GLY A 106 -27.55 -55.14 -58.29
C GLY A 106 -27.04 -53.69 -58.29
N SER A 107 -27.28 -52.91 -57.23
CA SER A 107 -26.85 -51.49 -57.12
C SER A 107 -27.05 -50.97 -55.68
N TYR A 108 -26.70 -49.72 -55.40
CA TYR A 108 -27.02 -49.04 -54.15
C TYR A 108 -27.79 -47.73 -54.39
N GLN A 109 -28.48 -47.24 -53.34
CA GLN A 109 -29.11 -45.92 -53.32
C GLN A 109 -28.63 -45.12 -52.12
N CYS A 110 -28.38 -43.82 -52.32
CA CYS A 110 -28.05 -42.88 -51.26
C CYS A 110 -29.29 -42.08 -50.86
N THR A 111 -29.50 -41.91 -49.55
CA THR A 111 -30.58 -41.09 -48.99
C THR A 111 -30.00 -40.07 -48.03
N CYS A 112 -30.34 -38.79 -48.17
CA CYS A 112 -29.85 -37.76 -47.25
C CYS A 112 -30.31 -38.03 -45.80
N LEU A 113 -29.45 -37.72 -44.84
CA LEU A 113 -29.80 -37.76 -43.43
C LEU A 113 -30.96 -36.78 -43.12
N PRO A 114 -31.74 -37.02 -42.06
CA PRO A 114 -32.71 -36.03 -41.57
C PRO A 114 -32.04 -34.66 -41.36
N GLY A 115 -32.72 -33.58 -41.76
CA GLY A 115 -32.16 -32.21 -41.75
C GLY A 115 -31.42 -31.82 -43.04
N PHE A 116 -31.29 -32.73 -44.01
CA PHE A 116 -30.65 -32.47 -45.31
C PHE A 116 -31.60 -32.75 -46.47
N GLN A 117 -31.47 -31.98 -47.54
CA GLN A 117 -32.25 -32.13 -48.77
C GLN A 117 -31.35 -32.35 -50.00
N ASP A 118 -31.93 -32.98 -51.00
CA ASP A 118 -31.26 -33.25 -52.27
C ASP A 118 -30.92 -31.95 -53.00
N LYS A 119 -29.64 -31.72 -53.26
CA LYS A 119 -29.15 -30.60 -54.08
C LYS A 119 -28.36 -31.12 -55.26
N LYS A 120 -28.86 -30.85 -56.47
CA LYS A 120 -28.15 -31.14 -57.72
C LYS A 120 -27.19 -30.00 -58.06
N VAL A 121 -25.90 -30.30 -58.13
CA VAL A 121 -24.86 -29.37 -58.60
C VAL A 121 -24.27 -29.94 -59.88
N GLY A 122 -24.80 -29.53 -61.03
CA GLY A 122 -24.45 -30.11 -62.33
C GLY A 122 -24.92 -31.57 -62.45
N SER A 123 -23.99 -32.49 -62.70
CA SER A 123 -24.25 -33.94 -62.78
C SER A 123 -24.06 -34.68 -61.44
N THR A 124 -23.66 -33.96 -60.38
CA THR A 124 -23.29 -34.55 -59.08
C THR A 124 -24.41 -34.38 -58.06
N TYR A 125 -24.70 -35.45 -57.32
CA TYR A 125 -25.68 -35.52 -56.24
C TYR A 125 -25.03 -35.17 -54.90
N THR A 126 -25.59 -34.20 -54.16
CA THR A 126 -25.10 -33.77 -52.85
C THR A 126 -26.26 -33.56 -51.87
N CYS A 127 -26.03 -33.83 -50.59
CA CYS A 127 -26.97 -33.53 -49.52
C CYS A 127 -26.65 -32.17 -48.91
N ALA A 128 -27.50 -31.18 -49.17
CA ALA A 128 -27.35 -29.85 -48.62
C ALA A 128 -28.22 -29.70 -47.38
N ASP A 129 -27.68 -29.02 -46.39
CA ASP A 129 -28.40 -28.66 -45.16
C ASP A 129 -29.70 -27.91 -45.48
N ILE A 130 -30.77 -28.23 -44.75
CA ILE A 130 -32.03 -27.50 -44.81
C ILE A 130 -31.91 -26.34 -43.84
N ASP A 131 -31.91 -25.11 -44.36
CA ASP A 131 -31.96 -23.93 -43.50
C ASP A 131 -33.40 -23.72 -43.02
N GLU A 132 -33.73 -24.23 -41.83
CA GLU A 132 -35.08 -24.10 -41.27
C GLU A 132 -35.44 -22.65 -40.94
N CYS A 133 -34.45 -21.79 -40.70
CA CYS A 133 -34.67 -20.36 -40.46
C CYS A 133 -35.16 -19.63 -41.72
N VAL A 134 -34.68 -20.04 -42.89
CA VAL A 134 -35.17 -19.52 -44.18
C VAL A 134 -36.48 -20.19 -44.59
N LEU A 135 -36.61 -21.50 -44.35
CA LEU A 135 -37.77 -22.28 -44.74
C LEU A 135 -39.02 -21.92 -43.92
N ILE A 136 -38.85 -21.70 -42.61
CA ILE A 136 -39.91 -21.38 -41.66
C ILE A 136 -39.47 -20.14 -40.85
N PRO A 137 -39.67 -18.92 -41.38
CA PRO A 137 -39.23 -17.69 -40.70
C PRO A 137 -39.82 -17.51 -39.29
N THR A 138 -41.00 -18.09 -39.03
CA THR A 138 -41.71 -18.00 -37.75
C THR A 138 -41.32 -19.09 -36.74
N VAL A 139 -40.32 -19.91 -37.03
CA VAL A 139 -39.99 -21.09 -36.20
C VAL A 139 -39.57 -20.74 -34.77
N CYS A 140 -38.94 -19.58 -34.58
CA CYS A 140 -38.53 -19.06 -33.27
C CYS A 140 -39.36 -17.85 -32.80
N GLU A 141 -40.38 -17.45 -33.56
CA GLU A 141 -41.26 -16.33 -33.18
C GLU A 141 -42.11 -16.68 -31.95
N PRO A 142 -42.50 -15.70 -31.12
CA PRO A 142 -42.38 -14.26 -31.35
C PRO A 142 -41.12 -13.56 -30.82
N HIS A 143 -40.30 -14.22 -29.98
CA HIS A 143 -39.20 -13.55 -29.27
C HIS A 143 -37.80 -14.12 -29.54
N GLY A 144 -37.68 -15.25 -30.23
CA GLY A 144 -36.39 -15.90 -30.49
C GLY A 144 -35.74 -15.49 -31.81
N VAL A 145 -34.41 -15.58 -31.85
CA VAL A 145 -33.63 -15.46 -33.09
C VAL A 145 -33.26 -16.87 -33.55
N CYS A 146 -33.60 -17.20 -34.80
CA CYS A 146 -33.26 -18.49 -35.39
C CYS A 146 -31.81 -18.50 -35.89
N GLU A 147 -31.03 -19.49 -35.47
CA GLU A 147 -29.69 -19.77 -35.97
C GLU A 147 -29.65 -21.16 -36.58
N ASN A 148 -29.36 -21.24 -37.88
CA ASN A 148 -29.24 -22.50 -38.60
C ASN A 148 -27.94 -23.23 -38.22
N THR A 149 -28.02 -24.54 -38.01
CA THR A 149 -26.88 -25.41 -37.69
C THR A 149 -26.89 -26.62 -38.63
N LEU A 150 -25.78 -27.35 -38.75
CA LEU A 150 -25.77 -28.50 -39.68
C LEU A 150 -26.71 -29.61 -39.20
N GLY A 151 -27.75 -29.88 -39.99
CA GLY A 151 -28.78 -30.90 -39.77
C GLY A 151 -29.91 -30.50 -38.82
N THR A 152 -29.92 -29.26 -38.30
CA THR A 152 -30.98 -28.74 -37.40
C THR A 152 -30.85 -27.22 -37.22
N PHE A 153 -31.71 -26.60 -36.42
CA PHE A 153 -31.63 -25.18 -36.08
C PHE A 153 -31.63 -24.97 -34.56
N THR A 154 -31.30 -23.77 -34.10
CA THR A 154 -31.45 -23.40 -32.68
C THR A 154 -32.15 -22.05 -32.56
N CYS A 155 -33.08 -21.95 -31.60
CA CYS A 155 -33.75 -20.69 -31.25
C CYS A 155 -33.04 -20.05 -30.06
N SER A 156 -32.29 -19.00 -30.32
CA SER A 156 -31.64 -18.19 -29.30
C SER A 156 -32.63 -17.23 -28.65
N CYS A 157 -32.81 -17.33 -27.33
CA CYS A 157 -33.75 -16.49 -26.59
C CYS A 157 -33.07 -15.23 -26.00
N PRO A 158 -33.69 -14.05 -26.14
CA PRO A 158 -33.23 -12.85 -25.47
C PRO A 158 -33.41 -12.95 -23.94
N THR A 159 -32.70 -12.11 -23.19
CA THR A 159 -32.81 -12.03 -21.74
C THR A 159 -34.26 -11.84 -21.30
N GLY A 160 -34.72 -12.61 -20.30
CA GLY A 160 -36.11 -12.61 -19.84
C GLY A 160 -36.97 -13.71 -20.49
N PHE A 161 -36.45 -14.43 -21.49
CA PHE A 161 -37.13 -15.52 -22.16
C PHE A 161 -36.31 -16.82 -22.09
N ARG A 162 -37.00 -17.97 -22.19
CA ARG A 162 -36.36 -19.28 -22.27
C ARG A 162 -37.13 -20.22 -23.20
N ASN A 163 -36.42 -21.18 -23.77
CA ASN A 163 -37.05 -22.25 -24.54
C ASN A 163 -37.84 -23.20 -23.62
N GLN A 164 -38.94 -23.75 -24.11
CA GLN A 164 -39.76 -24.69 -23.37
C GLN A 164 -39.20 -26.11 -23.54
N GLY A 165 -38.15 -26.43 -22.78
CA GLY A 165 -37.58 -27.77 -22.67
C GLY A 165 -36.45 -28.06 -23.66
N ASP A 166 -36.56 -27.64 -24.93
CA ASP A 166 -35.55 -27.89 -25.96
C ASP A 166 -35.22 -26.64 -26.78
N SER A 167 -33.98 -26.51 -27.27
CA SER A 167 -33.45 -25.34 -27.99
C SER A 167 -34.14 -25.07 -29.34
N HIS A 168 -34.93 -26.02 -29.83
CA HIS A 168 -35.71 -25.92 -31.07
C HIS A 168 -37.10 -25.29 -30.87
N THR A 169 -37.46 -24.94 -29.63
CA THR A 169 -38.79 -24.40 -29.29
C THR A 169 -38.78 -22.88 -29.22
N PRO A 170 -39.91 -22.21 -29.54
CA PRO A 170 -40.00 -20.75 -29.44
C PRO A 170 -39.82 -20.27 -28.00
N CYS A 171 -39.31 -19.05 -27.88
CA CYS A 171 -38.98 -18.44 -26.61
C CYS A 171 -40.25 -18.01 -25.86
N LYS A 172 -40.40 -18.48 -24.62
CA LYS A 172 -41.49 -18.07 -23.73
C LYS A 172 -40.93 -17.19 -22.60
N ASP A 173 -41.73 -16.20 -22.24
CA ASP A 173 -41.48 -15.33 -21.10
C ASP A 173 -41.21 -16.15 -19.82
N VAL A 174 -40.18 -15.74 -19.09
CA VAL A 174 -39.82 -16.32 -17.80
C VAL A 174 -40.55 -15.55 -16.72
N ASP A 175 -41.52 -16.18 -16.06
CA ASP A 175 -42.13 -15.57 -14.89
C ASP A 175 -41.14 -15.56 -13.71
N GLU A 176 -40.51 -14.40 -13.47
CA GLU A 176 -39.58 -14.25 -12.36
C GLU A 176 -40.29 -14.22 -11.00
N CYS A 177 -41.59 -13.96 -10.96
CA CYS A 177 -42.38 -13.98 -9.73
C CYS A 177 -42.68 -15.40 -9.24
N ASP A 178 -42.81 -16.36 -10.15
CA ASP A 178 -43.09 -17.77 -9.82
C ASP A 178 -41.84 -18.62 -9.57
N SER A 179 -40.68 -18.20 -10.09
CA SER A 179 -39.49 -19.07 -10.20
C SER A 179 -38.45 -18.93 -9.10
N LYS A 180 -38.48 -17.86 -8.28
CA LYS A 180 -37.51 -17.64 -7.19
C LYS A 180 -38.19 -17.13 -5.93
N GLU A 181 -37.81 -17.72 -4.80
CA GLU A 181 -38.14 -17.26 -3.45
C GLU A 181 -37.88 -15.74 -3.34
N HIS A 182 -38.96 -14.95 -3.33
CA HIS A 182 -38.98 -13.51 -3.06
C HIS A 182 -38.02 -12.65 -3.91
N VAL A 183 -38.19 -12.62 -5.25
CA VAL A 183 -37.45 -11.70 -6.16
C VAL A 183 -37.55 -10.23 -5.72
N CYS A 184 -38.68 -9.81 -5.17
CA CYS A 184 -38.90 -8.47 -4.64
C CYS A 184 -38.63 -8.33 -3.13
N GLY A 185 -38.23 -9.41 -2.44
CA GLY A 185 -38.18 -9.49 -0.97
C GLY A 185 -39.57 -9.77 -0.34
N GLU A 186 -39.60 -10.01 0.97
CA GLU A 186 -40.87 -10.25 1.72
C GLU A 186 -41.78 -9.00 1.76
N ASP A 187 -41.19 -7.82 1.57
CA ASP A 187 -41.86 -6.52 1.65
C ASP A 187 -42.22 -5.91 0.29
N GLY A 188 -42.10 -6.70 -0.79
CA GLY A 188 -42.47 -6.32 -2.15
C GLY A 188 -43.50 -7.24 -2.78
N THR A 189 -44.41 -6.67 -3.58
CA THR A 189 -45.32 -7.42 -4.45
C THR A 189 -44.73 -7.47 -5.86
N CYS A 190 -44.52 -8.67 -6.38
CA CYS A 190 -44.01 -8.90 -7.74
C CYS A 190 -45.16 -8.91 -8.76
N SER A 191 -44.92 -8.31 -9.92
CA SER A 191 -45.78 -8.34 -11.10
C SER A 191 -44.93 -8.71 -12.30
N ASN A 192 -45.20 -9.86 -12.91
CA ASN A 192 -44.54 -10.26 -14.15
C ASN A 192 -44.98 -9.36 -15.32
N THR A 193 -44.08 -9.14 -16.28
CA THR A 193 -44.29 -8.36 -17.51
C THR A 193 -43.60 -9.08 -18.66
N GLU A 194 -44.02 -8.87 -19.91
CA GLU A 194 -43.38 -9.59 -21.02
C GLU A 194 -41.87 -9.22 -21.15
N GLY A 195 -41.01 -10.22 -20.97
CA GLY A 195 -39.56 -10.12 -20.94
C GLY A 195 -38.94 -9.56 -19.65
N SER A 196 -39.73 -9.33 -18.60
CA SER A 196 -39.22 -8.81 -17.32
C SER A 196 -40.24 -8.84 -16.16
N TYR A 197 -39.93 -8.20 -15.03
CA TYR A 197 -40.86 -8.07 -13.91
C TYR A 197 -40.81 -6.67 -13.29
N SER A 198 -41.78 -6.38 -12.42
CA SER A 198 -41.89 -5.13 -11.67
C SER A 198 -42.31 -5.39 -10.23
N CYS A 199 -41.49 -4.93 -9.30
CA CYS A 199 -41.64 -4.96 -7.85
C CYS A 199 -42.29 -3.66 -7.36
N ARG A 200 -43.41 -3.79 -6.65
CA ARG A 200 -44.06 -2.70 -5.91
C ARG A 200 -43.83 -2.90 -4.41
N CYS A 201 -43.24 -1.90 -3.76
CA CYS A 201 -42.94 -2.00 -2.32
C CYS A 201 -44.14 -1.64 -1.44
N LYS A 202 -44.26 -2.31 -0.30
CA LYS A 202 -45.20 -1.95 0.77
C LYS A 202 -44.80 -0.59 1.39
N SER A 203 -45.73 0.05 2.08
CA SER A 203 -45.47 1.32 2.81
C SER A 203 -44.31 1.16 3.79
N GLY A 204 -43.39 2.13 3.79
CA GLY A 204 -42.16 2.07 4.60
C GLY A 204 -40.98 1.37 3.91
N TYR A 205 -41.15 0.87 2.68
CA TYR A 205 -40.10 0.24 1.88
C TYR A 205 -39.97 0.93 0.52
N SER A 206 -38.77 0.90 -0.05
CA SER A 206 -38.51 1.41 -1.40
C SER A 206 -37.50 0.54 -2.13
N ASN A 207 -37.66 0.51 -3.45
CA ASN A 207 -36.69 0.02 -4.41
C ASN A 207 -35.93 1.19 -5.08
N TYR A 208 -36.03 2.39 -4.49
CA TYR A 208 -35.33 3.60 -4.90
C TYR A 208 -35.50 3.98 -6.37
N GLY A 209 -36.67 3.67 -6.94
CA GLY A 209 -37.00 3.98 -8.33
C GLY A 209 -36.58 2.92 -9.34
N ASN A 210 -35.93 1.82 -8.92
CA ASN A 210 -35.70 0.66 -9.77
C ASN A 210 -36.73 -0.44 -9.47
N ASN A 211 -37.78 -0.51 -10.29
CA ASN A 211 -38.83 -1.50 -10.14
C ASN A 211 -38.37 -2.96 -10.32
N ARG A 212 -37.13 -3.25 -10.70
CA ARG A 212 -36.65 -4.64 -10.84
C ARG A 212 -35.82 -5.12 -9.64
N THR A 213 -35.77 -4.33 -8.57
CA THR A 213 -34.91 -4.59 -7.41
C THR A 213 -35.73 -4.88 -6.15
N LYS A 214 -35.08 -5.53 -5.18
CA LYS A 214 -35.70 -5.90 -3.90
C LYS A 214 -36.10 -4.65 -3.13
N CYS A 215 -37.24 -4.74 -2.47
CA CYS A 215 -37.71 -3.69 -1.57
C CYS A 215 -36.84 -3.67 -0.32
N THR A 216 -36.40 -2.49 0.07
CA THR A 216 -35.55 -2.27 1.24
C THR A 216 -36.22 -1.27 2.18
N GLU A 217 -36.04 -1.48 3.49
CA GLU A 217 -36.67 -0.65 4.53
C GLU A 217 -36.17 0.79 4.46
N LEU A 218 -37.09 1.75 4.39
CA LEU A 218 -36.79 3.16 4.52
C LEU A 218 -36.67 3.54 5.99
N LYS A 219 -35.44 3.76 6.47
CA LYS A 219 -35.17 4.19 7.86
C LYS A 219 -35.46 5.69 8.08
N CYS A 220 -36.72 6.09 7.94
CA CYS A 220 -37.17 7.49 8.00
C CYS A 220 -37.31 8.09 9.42
N ASN A 221 -37.09 7.29 10.48
CA ASN A 221 -37.25 7.74 11.87
C ASN A 221 -35.94 7.70 12.69
N ARG A 222 -34.78 7.50 12.06
CA ARG A 222 -33.51 7.21 12.76
C ARG A 222 -32.48 8.33 12.76
N LEU A 223 -32.93 9.58 12.77
CA LEU A 223 -32.09 10.67 13.28
C LEU A 223 -32.19 10.62 14.81
N ASN A 224 -31.34 9.82 15.47
CA ASN A 224 -31.22 9.78 16.94
C ASN A 224 -30.65 11.12 17.45
N ALA A 225 -31.41 12.21 17.35
CA ALA A 225 -31.08 13.48 17.99
C ALA A 225 -31.46 13.37 19.47
N THR A 226 -30.51 13.02 20.31
CA THR A 226 -30.72 12.73 21.75
C THR A 226 -30.93 13.97 22.63
N SER A 227 -31.28 15.15 22.09
CA SER A 227 -31.60 16.32 22.93
C SER A 227 -32.40 17.39 22.17
N GLU A 228 -33.47 17.90 22.79
CA GLU A 228 -34.35 18.95 22.25
C GLU A 228 -33.62 20.27 21.91
N LYS A 229 -32.42 20.51 22.47
CA LYS A 229 -31.61 21.70 22.17
C LYS A 229 -30.86 21.64 20.85
N ASP A 230 -30.52 20.43 20.38
CA ASP A 230 -29.76 20.23 19.13
C ASP A 230 -30.65 20.31 17.88
N VAL A 231 -31.98 20.22 18.07
CA VAL A 231 -33.00 20.14 17.02
C VAL A 231 -33.34 21.51 16.41
N ALA A 232 -33.19 22.61 17.16
CA ALA A 232 -33.62 23.94 16.70
C ALA A 232 -32.81 24.48 15.50
N ALA A 233 -31.52 24.15 15.40
CA ALA A 233 -30.65 24.56 14.29
C ALA A 233 -30.79 23.66 13.04
N MET A 234 -31.30 22.44 13.21
CA MET A 234 -31.39 21.41 12.17
C MET A 234 -32.82 21.07 11.75
N GLY A 235 -33.82 21.85 12.19
CA GLY A 235 -35.22 21.68 11.81
C GLY A 235 -35.45 21.70 10.29
N GLY A 236 -34.70 22.53 9.55
CA GLY A 236 -34.75 22.55 8.08
C GLY A 236 -34.25 21.25 7.43
N LEU A 237 -33.23 20.64 8.05
CA LEU A 237 -32.63 19.38 7.62
C LEU A 237 -33.58 18.20 7.88
N MET A 238 -34.23 18.18 9.05
CA MET A 238 -35.26 17.19 9.40
C MET A 238 -36.49 17.29 8.51
N ASN A 239 -36.92 18.50 8.13
CA ASN A 239 -38.02 18.70 7.20
C ASN A 239 -37.67 18.20 5.79
N LEU A 240 -36.43 18.44 5.32
CA LEU A 240 -35.95 17.86 4.06
C LEU A 240 -35.86 16.33 4.12
N PHE A 241 -35.47 15.76 5.25
CA PHE A 241 -35.45 14.31 5.46
C PHE A 241 -36.85 13.71 5.36
N MET A 242 -37.84 14.30 6.06
CA MET A 242 -39.24 13.86 6.00
C MET A 242 -39.82 14.00 4.59
N THR A 243 -39.60 15.13 3.90
CA THR A 243 -40.10 15.32 2.53
C THR A 243 -39.44 14.38 1.52
N SER A 244 -38.16 14.03 1.70
CA SER A 244 -37.46 13.04 0.87
C SER A 244 -37.97 11.61 1.12
N CYS A 245 -38.40 11.32 2.35
CA CYS A 245 -39.05 10.05 2.70
C CYS A 245 -40.46 9.95 2.12
N GLU A 246 -41.24 11.04 2.17
CA GLU A 246 -42.58 11.10 1.58
C GLU A 246 -42.54 10.90 0.05
N SER A 247 -41.55 11.49 -0.64
CA SER A 247 -41.37 11.29 -2.09
C SER A 247 -41.03 9.84 -2.46
N LEU A 248 -40.32 9.12 -1.59
CA LEU A 248 -39.96 7.70 -1.78
C LEU A 248 -41.09 6.73 -1.41
N SER A 249 -41.95 7.09 -0.45
CA SER A 249 -43.08 6.27 -0.01
C SER A 249 -44.28 6.26 -0.97
N GLY A 250 -44.26 7.11 -2.00
CA GLY A 250 -45.32 7.20 -3.02
C GLY A 250 -46.60 7.90 -2.56
N SER A 251 -46.60 8.58 -1.40
CA SER A 251 -47.78 9.25 -0.83
C SER A 251 -48.01 10.70 -1.34
N SER A 252 -47.02 11.30 -2.00
CA SER A 252 -47.07 12.69 -2.48
C SER A 252 -47.57 12.83 -3.93
N ARG A 253 -48.44 13.82 -4.19
CA ARG A 253 -48.91 14.23 -5.54
C ARG A 253 -47.86 14.96 -6.38
N GLU A 254 -46.77 15.44 -5.78
CA GLU A 254 -45.64 16.08 -6.48
C GLU A 254 -44.38 15.24 -6.29
N ARG A 255 -43.96 14.55 -7.36
CA ARG A 255 -42.73 13.78 -7.39
C ARG A 255 -41.56 14.74 -7.65
N ARG A 256 -40.89 15.18 -6.58
CA ARG A 256 -39.64 15.94 -6.70
C ARG A 256 -38.56 15.04 -7.29
N THR A 257 -37.74 15.59 -8.18
CA THR A 257 -36.59 14.87 -8.74
C THR A 257 -35.47 14.79 -7.69
N GLY A 258 -34.66 13.73 -7.73
CA GLY A 258 -33.53 13.56 -6.82
C GLY A 258 -32.55 14.72 -6.89
N GLU A 259 -32.42 15.36 -8.06
CA GLU A 259 -31.58 16.55 -8.24
C GLU A 259 -32.07 17.74 -7.41
N THR A 260 -33.38 18.01 -7.38
CA THR A 260 -33.95 19.10 -6.56
C THR A 260 -33.80 18.81 -5.06
N LEU A 261 -33.88 17.54 -4.66
CA LEU A 261 -33.63 17.17 -3.25
C LEU A 261 -32.16 17.37 -2.87
N LEU A 262 -31.22 17.02 -3.76
CA LEU A 262 -29.80 17.24 -3.55
C LEU A 262 -29.46 18.73 -3.48
N GLU A 263 -30.03 19.56 -4.35
CA GLU A 263 -29.86 21.01 -4.32
C GLU A 263 -30.37 21.63 -3.01
N ASN A 264 -31.57 21.23 -2.57
CA ASN A 264 -32.12 21.67 -1.29
C ASN A 264 -31.27 21.23 -0.10
N LEU A 265 -30.74 19.99 -0.12
CA LEU A 265 -29.82 19.51 0.89
C LEU A 265 -28.57 20.41 0.95
N LEU A 266 -27.95 20.69 -0.19
CA LEU A 266 -26.74 21.53 -0.24
C LEU A 266 -27.02 22.96 0.25
N ASN A 267 -28.15 23.55 -0.13
CA ASN A 267 -28.56 24.88 0.34
C ASN A 267 -28.77 24.92 1.87
N VAL A 268 -29.46 23.93 2.43
CA VAL A 268 -29.67 23.86 3.89
C VAL A 268 -28.36 23.60 4.62
N THR A 269 -27.48 22.75 4.07
CA THR A 269 -26.13 22.55 4.65
C THR A 269 -25.31 23.84 4.64
N GLY A 270 -25.33 24.62 3.55
CA GLY A 270 -24.67 25.93 3.48
C GLY A 270 -25.22 26.92 4.50
N GLY A 271 -26.54 26.97 4.68
CA GLY A 271 -27.19 27.79 5.72
C GLY A 271 -26.78 27.43 7.15
N VAL A 272 -26.63 26.13 7.46
CA VAL A 272 -26.15 25.67 8.78
C VAL A 272 -24.68 26.02 9.00
N LEU A 273 -23.85 25.92 7.96
CA LEU A 273 -22.42 26.21 8.02
C LEU A 273 -22.12 27.71 8.13
N SER A 274 -22.86 28.56 7.42
CA SER A 274 -22.74 30.02 7.45
C SER A 274 -23.30 30.65 8.75
N GLY A 275 -24.27 29.99 9.40
CA GLY A 275 -24.90 30.45 10.64
C GLY A 275 -24.03 30.36 11.90
N GLY A 276 -22.84 29.76 11.85
CA GLY A 276 -21.85 29.77 12.94
C GLY A 276 -22.27 29.04 14.23
N ASN A 277 -23.21 28.10 14.16
CA ASN A 277 -23.82 27.46 15.34
C ASN A 277 -23.23 26.07 15.69
N LEU A 278 -22.13 25.66 15.04
CA LEU A 278 -21.51 24.33 15.19
C LEU A 278 -20.37 24.35 16.21
N ASN A 279 -20.66 24.77 17.44
CA ASN A 279 -19.62 25.04 18.45
C ASN A 279 -19.32 23.82 19.34
N SER A 280 -20.20 22.81 19.31
CA SER A 280 -20.14 21.59 20.13
C SER A 280 -19.84 20.37 19.27
N SER A 281 -18.93 19.50 19.72
CA SER A 281 -18.54 18.27 19.02
C SER A 281 -19.71 17.29 18.86
N SER A 282 -20.65 17.29 19.81
CA SER A 282 -21.90 16.53 19.71
C SER A 282 -22.80 17.03 18.57
N THR A 283 -23.02 18.34 18.47
CA THR A 283 -23.83 18.93 17.40
C THR A 283 -23.21 18.73 16.02
N LEU A 284 -21.87 18.76 15.92
CA LEU A 284 -21.14 18.41 14.68
C LEU A 284 -21.36 16.96 14.26
N SER A 285 -21.25 16.01 15.19
CA SER A 285 -21.49 14.58 14.91
C SER A 285 -22.93 14.34 14.45
N VAL A 286 -23.91 14.99 15.07
CA VAL A 286 -25.32 14.89 14.66
C VAL A 286 -25.54 15.48 13.26
N PHE A 287 -24.91 16.62 12.94
CA PHE A 287 -24.95 17.21 11.59
C PHE A 287 -24.37 16.26 10.54
N PHE A 288 -23.22 15.64 10.84
CA PHE A 288 -22.53 14.72 9.95
C PHE A 288 -23.34 13.46 9.68
N GLY A 289 -23.84 12.80 10.73
CA GLY A 289 -24.75 11.67 10.59
C GLY A 289 -26.02 12.03 9.81
N ALA A 290 -26.53 13.26 9.94
CA ALA A 290 -27.71 13.68 9.20
C ALA A 290 -27.45 13.85 7.69
N VAL A 291 -26.34 14.49 7.31
CA VAL A 291 -25.93 14.63 5.90
C VAL A 291 -25.71 13.25 5.27
N GLU A 292 -25.04 12.33 5.98
CA GLU A 292 -24.80 10.97 5.50
C GLU A 292 -26.10 10.20 5.26
N ASN A 293 -27.01 10.22 6.23
CA ASN A 293 -28.30 9.53 6.10
C ASN A 293 -29.16 10.10 4.96
N MET A 294 -29.15 11.42 4.75
CA MET A 294 -29.86 12.03 3.62
C MET A 294 -29.23 11.67 2.28
N MET A 295 -27.90 11.70 2.18
CA MET A 295 -27.21 11.32 0.93
C MET A 295 -27.52 9.88 0.54
N ARG A 296 -27.60 8.96 1.51
CA ARG A 296 -28.03 7.56 1.28
C ARG A 296 -29.47 7.45 0.75
N LEU A 297 -30.36 8.39 1.09
CA LEU A 297 -31.75 8.43 0.59
C LEU A 297 -31.89 9.15 -0.76
N ILE A 298 -31.10 10.20 -0.99
CA ILE A 298 -31.19 11.04 -2.18
C ILE A 298 -30.40 10.46 -3.35
N ALA A 299 -29.21 9.89 -3.10
CA ALA A 299 -28.36 9.35 -4.15
C ALA A 299 -29.08 8.36 -5.07
N PRO A 300 -29.86 7.40 -4.54
CA PRO A 300 -30.59 6.46 -5.39
C PRO A 300 -31.73 7.11 -6.20
N GLN A 301 -32.18 8.32 -5.86
CA GLN A 301 -33.21 9.05 -6.59
C GLN A 301 -32.68 9.87 -7.78
N LEU A 302 -31.37 9.95 -7.97
CA LEU A 302 -30.78 10.67 -9.09
C LEU A 302 -31.08 9.96 -10.41
N ASN A 303 -31.43 10.76 -11.42
CA ASN A 303 -31.71 10.24 -12.76
C ASN A 303 -30.43 10.14 -13.60
N LYS A 304 -29.47 11.04 -13.36
CA LYS A 304 -28.17 11.03 -14.05
C LYS A 304 -27.19 10.07 -13.36
N PRO A 305 -26.38 9.30 -14.12
CA PRO A 305 -25.38 8.39 -13.56
C PRO A 305 -24.25 9.13 -12.83
N THR A 306 -24.01 10.40 -13.19
CA THR A 306 -23.04 11.27 -12.54
C THR A 306 -23.64 12.66 -12.39
N THR A 307 -23.63 13.18 -11.17
CA THR A 307 -24.16 14.50 -10.83
C THR A 307 -23.11 15.29 -10.07
N ARG A 308 -22.79 16.49 -10.57
CA ARG A 308 -21.97 17.49 -9.88
C ARG A 308 -22.85 18.68 -9.55
N MET A 309 -22.82 19.13 -8.30
CA MET A 309 -23.48 20.34 -7.85
C MET A 309 -22.48 21.18 -7.07
N ASP A 310 -22.55 22.49 -7.25
CA ASP A 310 -21.65 23.42 -6.61
C ASP A 310 -22.40 24.67 -6.15
N ASN A 311 -22.26 24.97 -4.87
CA ASN A 311 -22.84 26.13 -4.19
C ASN A 311 -21.71 27.02 -3.61
N GLU A 312 -22.09 28.13 -2.96
CA GLU A 312 -21.11 29.03 -2.31
C GLU A 312 -20.30 28.32 -1.21
N ASP A 313 -20.96 27.43 -0.45
CA ASP A 313 -20.39 26.77 0.73
C ASP A 313 -19.95 25.32 0.48
N THR A 314 -20.56 24.62 -0.48
CA THR A 314 -20.45 23.17 -0.64
C THR A 314 -20.36 22.76 -2.11
N GLU A 315 -19.43 21.84 -2.39
CA GLU A 315 -19.31 21.18 -3.69
C GLU A 315 -19.59 19.69 -3.49
N ALA A 316 -20.50 19.10 -4.26
CA ALA A 316 -20.80 17.69 -4.19
C ALA A 316 -20.66 17.04 -5.56
N TRP A 317 -19.89 15.94 -5.61
CA TRP A 317 -19.81 15.08 -6.77
C TRP A 317 -20.24 13.66 -6.38
N LEU A 318 -21.26 13.15 -7.05
CA LEU A 318 -21.84 11.83 -6.82
C LEU A 318 -21.95 11.04 -8.13
N THR A 319 -21.66 9.75 -8.07
CA THR A 319 -21.94 8.78 -9.15
C THR A 319 -22.78 7.64 -8.63
N VAL A 320 -23.76 7.22 -9.42
CA VAL A 320 -24.76 6.20 -9.06
C VAL A 320 -24.87 5.22 -10.22
N LYS A 321 -24.81 3.93 -9.90
CA LYS A 321 -25.10 2.83 -10.83
C LYS A 321 -26.29 2.03 -10.32
N LYS A 322 -27.26 1.77 -11.19
CA LYS A 322 -28.51 1.07 -10.90
C LYS A 322 -28.61 -0.13 -11.83
N ASP A 323 -28.03 -1.24 -11.42
CA ASP A 323 -27.95 -2.45 -12.23
C ASP A 323 -28.51 -3.63 -11.44
N LEU A 324 -28.92 -4.69 -12.14
CA LEU A 324 -29.35 -5.94 -11.50
C LEU A 324 -28.16 -6.69 -10.90
N THR A 325 -26.97 -6.51 -11.49
CA THR A 325 -25.71 -7.10 -11.03
C THR A 325 -24.85 -6.04 -10.34
N PRO A 326 -24.06 -6.42 -9.33
CA PRO A 326 -23.13 -5.51 -8.70
C PRO A 326 -22.13 -4.93 -9.70
N PRO A 327 -21.94 -3.60 -9.76
CA PRO A 327 -20.94 -3.00 -10.62
C PRO A 327 -19.52 -3.35 -10.17
N THR A 328 -18.61 -3.49 -11.13
CA THR A 328 -17.18 -3.79 -10.91
C THR A 328 -16.27 -2.75 -11.55
N GLY A 329 -15.02 -2.69 -11.11
CA GLY A 329 -13.97 -1.83 -11.68
C GLY A 329 -13.72 -0.51 -10.93
N PRO A 330 -12.79 0.33 -11.43
CA PRO A 330 -12.37 1.54 -10.75
C PRO A 330 -13.40 2.66 -10.83
N VAL A 331 -13.47 3.47 -9.78
CA VAL A 331 -14.29 4.69 -9.71
C VAL A 331 -13.49 5.83 -9.13
N THR A 332 -13.49 6.95 -9.86
CA THR A 332 -12.75 8.16 -9.50
C THR A 332 -13.68 9.36 -9.49
N LEU A 333 -13.69 10.12 -8.40
CA LEU A 333 -14.37 11.41 -8.27
C LEU A 333 -13.31 12.48 -8.03
N ASP A 334 -13.39 13.61 -8.73
CA ASP A 334 -12.32 14.62 -8.77
C ASP A 334 -12.83 16.05 -8.55
N THR A 335 -12.99 16.50 -7.31
CA THR A 335 -13.32 17.92 -7.10
C THR A 335 -12.12 18.81 -7.41
N ASP A 336 -12.34 20.13 -7.47
CA ASP A 336 -11.26 21.08 -7.74
C ASP A 336 -10.10 20.99 -6.73
N LYS A 337 -10.34 20.40 -5.54
CA LYS A 337 -9.38 20.29 -4.43
C LYS A 337 -9.11 18.88 -3.93
N VAL A 338 -9.95 17.88 -4.21
CA VAL A 338 -9.76 16.52 -3.71
C VAL A 338 -10.15 15.47 -4.74
N ARG A 339 -9.30 14.47 -4.90
CA ARG A 339 -9.58 13.30 -5.74
C ARG A 339 -9.77 12.05 -4.90
N LEU A 340 -10.91 11.40 -5.06
CA LEU A 340 -11.22 10.10 -4.49
C LEU A 340 -11.02 9.01 -5.54
N ASN A 341 -10.27 7.97 -5.17
CA ASN A 341 -10.07 6.78 -5.99
C ASN A 341 -10.40 5.52 -5.18
N MET A 342 -11.30 4.70 -5.71
CA MET A 342 -11.69 3.42 -5.12
C MET A 342 -12.19 2.44 -6.20
N ARG A 343 -12.68 1.28 -5.76
CA ARG A 343 -13.29 0.25 -6.59
C ARG A 343 -14.78 0.10 -6.27
N TRP A 344 -15.59 -0.24 -7.28
CA TRP A 344 -17.03 -0.45 -7.09
C TRP A 344 -17.33 -1.59 -6.12
N GLU A 345 -16.49 -2.61 -6.09
CA GLU A 345 -16.54 -3.76 -5.19
C GLU A 345 -16.53 -3.31 -3.71
N THR A 346 -15.71 -2.31 -3.38
CA THR A 346 -15.65 -1.71 -2.04
C THR A 346 -16.89 -0.87 -1.72
N ALA A 347 -17.47 -0.19 -2.72
CA ALA A 347 -18.65 0.65 -2.54
C ALA A 347 -19.95 -0.16 -2.38
N VAL A 348 -20.03 -1.33 -3.03
CA VAL A 348 -21.18 -2.25 -2.97
C VAL A 348 -21.28 -2.91 -1.60
N GLY A 349 -20.17 -3.44 -1.07
CA GLY A 349 -20.16 -4.19 0.19
C GLY A 349 -20.79 -5.59 0.07
N ALA A 350 -21.24 -6.17 1.19
CA ALA A 350 -21.75 -7.55 1.23
C ALA A 350 -23.18 -7.70 0.69
N ASN A 351 -24.02 -6.67 0.84
CA ASN A 351 -25.43 -6.70 0.45
C ASN A 351 -25.70 -5.65 -0.64
N TYR A 352 -26.01 -6.11 -1.86
CA TYR A 352 -26.34 -5.24 -3.00
C TYR A 352 -27.86 -5.08 -3.18
N PRO A 353 -28.44 -3.90 -2.91
CA PRO A 353 -29.88 -3.65 -3.06
C PRO A 353 -30.30 -3.35 -4.52
N GLY A 354 -29.42 -3.52 -5.51
CA GLY A 354 -29.71 -3.17 -6.92
C GLY A 354 -29.32 -1.75 -7.32
N PHE A 355 -28.56 -1.06 -6.47
CA PHE A 355 -27.87 0.18 -6.78
C PHE A 355 -26.61 0.30 -5.93
N ALA A 356 -25.61 1.00 -6.45
CA ALA A 356 -24.45 1.43 -5.69
C ALA A 356 -24.15 2.88 -6.00
N PHE A 357 -23.62 3.60 -5.02
CA PHE A 357 -23.23 4.98 -5.24
C PHE A 357 -21.93 5.31 -4.51
N VAL A 358 -21.24 6.32 -5.04
CA VAL A 358 -20.08 6.95 -4.41
C VAL A 358 -20.29 8.46 -4.45
N ALA A 359 -20.26 9.09 -3.29
CA ALA A 359 -20.36 10.54 -3.13
C ALA A 359 -19.07 11.11 -2.53
N LEU A 360 -18.66 12.26 -3.04
CA LEU A 360 -17.61 13.10 -2.50
C LEU A 360 -18.17 14.51 -2.31
N VAL A 361 -18.28 14.94 -1.06
CA VAL A 361 -18.75 16.29 -0.68
C VAL A 361 -17.57 17.07 -0.11
N SER A 362 -17.34 18.27 -0.61
CA SER A 362 -16.31 19.19 -0.16
C SER A 362 -16.95 20.45 0.42
N TYR A 363 -16.46 20.89 1.57
CA TYR A 363 -16.99 22.05 2.29
C TYR A 363 -15.99 23.21 2.18
N LYS A 364 -16.40 24.30 1.52
CA LYS A 364 -15.57 25.47 1.20
C LYS A 364 -15.39 26.41 2.39
N THR A 365 -16.43 26.59 3.22
CA THR A 365 -16.47 27.62 4.28
C THR A 365 -16.09 27.14 5.69
N LEU A 366 -15.87 25.84 5.89
CA LEU A 366 -15.29 25.31 7.14
C LEU A 366 -13.80 25.72 7.25
N ASN A 367 -13.55 26.87 7.89
CA ASN A 367 -12.21 27.40 8.18
C ASN A 367 -11.66 26.90 9.53
N SER A 368 -10.34 27.02 9.71
CA SER A 368 -9.57 26.55 10.87
C SER A 368 -10.04 27.05 12.25
N THR A 369 -10.80 28.15 12.31
CA THR A 369 -11.23 28.76 13.57
C THR A 369 -12.40 28.02 14.24
N ASN A 370 -13.29 27.38 13.46
CA ASN A 370 -14.45 26.66 13.99
C ASN A 370 -14.13 25.20 14.40
N VAL A 371 -13.03 24.66 13.86
CA VAL A 371 -12.54 23.29 14.16
C VAL A 371 -11.45 23.32 15.24
N SER A 372 -11.34 24.42 15.99
CA SER A 372 -10.30 24.68 17.00
C SER A 372 -10.45 23.86 18.30
N HIS A 373 -11.26 22.80 18.30
CA HIS A 373 -11.24 21.83 19.40
C HIS A 373 -9.88 21.15 19.40
N PRO A 374 -9.13 21.17 20.52
CA PRO A 374 -7.82 20.55 20.59
C PRO A 374 -7.98 19.05 20.29
N VAL A 375 -7.43 18.66 19.14
CA VAL A 375 -7.30 17.28 18.70
C VAL A 375 -6.54 16.52 19.80
N LYS A 376 -7.27 15.79 20.65
CA LYS A 376 -6.67 14.69 21.40
C LYS A 376 -6.54 13.56 20.40
N ILE A 377 -5.37 13.40 19.79
CA ILE A 377 -5.09 12.13 19.10
C ILE A 377 -4.86 11.13 20.22
N ASP A 378 -5.79 10.18 20.41
CA ASP A 378 -5.58 9.00 21.25
C ASP A 378 -4.51 8.12 20.60
N THR A 379 -3.27 8.55 20.72
CA THR A 379 -2.16 7.65 20.98
C THR A 379 -2.02 7.65 22.50
N GLU A 380 -2.04 6.47 23.14
CA GLU A 380 -1.94 6.26 24.60
C GLU A 380 -0.77 6.96 25.31
N THR A 381 0.06 7.72 24.60
CA THR A 381 1.20 8.45 25.11
C THR A 381 1.17 9.88 24.57
N SER A 382 0.80 10.84 25.42
CA SER A 382 1.29 12.23 25.48
C SER A 382 0.19 13.30 25.53
N ARG A 383 0.07 13.92 26.71
CA ARG A 383 -0.52 15.27 26.88
C ARG A 383 0.39 16.31 26.20
N ARG A 384 0.44 16.35 24.87
CA ARG A 384 0.94 17.52 24.11
C ARG A 384 -0.26 18.25 23.52
N ASN A 385 -0.46 19.50 23.92
CA ASN A 385 -1.35 20.43 23.22
C ASN A 385 -0.69 20.78 21.87
N THR A 386 -0.73 19.86 20.92
CA THR A 386 -0.26 20.09 19.56
C THR A 386 -1.37 20.79 18.80
N THR A 387 -1.14 22.01 18.32
CA THR A 387 -2.12 22.74 17.52
C THR A 387 -2.00 22.30 16.06
N TYR A 388 -3.03 21.65 15.56
CA TYR A 388 -3.14 21.26 14.15
C TYR A 388 -3.77 22.40 13.36
N LEU A 389 -3.21 22.74 12.19
CA LEU A 389 -3.84 23.68 11.27
C LEU A 389 -4.41 22.92 10.07
N LEU A 390 -5.64 23.25 9.70
CA LEU A 390 -6.30 22.75 8.51
C LEU A 390 -5.57 23.26 7.24
N ASN A 391 -5.05 22.36 6.40
CA ASN A 391 -4.37 22.71 5.13
C ASN A 391 -5.08 22.18 3.87
N SER A 392 -6.29 21.64 4.05
CA SER A 392 -7.15 21.16 2.96
C SER A 392 -8.60 21.60 3.19
N GLN A 393 -9.45 21.41 2.19
CA GLN A 393 -10.89 21.46 2.41
C GLN A 393 -11.33 20.24 3.21
N VAL A 394 -12.31 20.45 4.08
CA VAL A 394 -12.98 19.37 4.78
C VAL A 394 -13.79 18.60 3.75
N VAL A 395 -13.63 17.29 3.68
CA VAL A 395 -14.35 16.46 2.72
C VAL A 395 -15.02 15.26 3.38
N THR A 396 -16.07 14.78 2.74
CA THR A 396 -16.80 13.59 3.14
C THR A 396 -16.89 12.65 1.95
N ALA A 397 -16.45 11.43 2.12
CA ALA A 397 -16.60 10.36 1.14
C ALA A 397 -17.66 9.36 1.65
N LEU A 398 -18.72 9.17 0.88
CA LEU A 398 -19.81 8.26 1.21
C LEU A 398 -19.95 7.18 0.14
N VAL A 399 -20.34 5.99 0.58
CA VAL A 399 -20.61 4.85 -0.30
C VAL A 399 -21.95 4.21 0.05
N SER A 400 -22.48 3.39 -0.86
CA SER A 400 -23.70 2.60 -0.60
C SER A 400 -23.56 1.62 0.56
N ASN A 401 -22.38 1.01 0.75
CA ASN A 401 -22.12 0.08 1.84
C ASN A 401 -22.37 0.73 3.22
N THR A 402 -23.04 0.02 4.12
CA THR A 402 -23.30 0.47 5.50
C THR A 402 -22.14 0.16 6.44
N ASP A 403 -21.36 -0.88 6.15
CA ASP A 403 -20.24 -1.31 6.98
C ASP A 403 -18.93 -0.71 6.46
N THR A 404 -18.73 0.58 6.79
CA THR A 404 -17.57 1.36 6.35
C THR A 404 -16.39 1.32 7.33
N HIS A 405 -16.54 0.70 8.49
CA HIS A 405 -15.51 0.64 9.54
C HIS A 405 -14.30 -0.25 9.17
N SER A 406 -14.47 -1.22 8.28
CA SER A 406 -13.39 -2.07 7.79
C SER A 406 -13.61 -2.41 6.32
N LEU A 407 -12.85 -1.77 5.43
CA LEU A 407 -12.98 -1.98 4.00
C LEU A 407 -12.12 -3.14 3.54
N PRO A 408 -12.60 -3.96 2.57
CA PRO A 408 -11.83 -5.07 2.01
C PRO A 408 -10.61 -4.58 1.21
N GLU A 409 -10.71 -3.41 0.57
CA GLU A 409 -9.60 -2.72 -0.08
C GLU A 409 -9.50 -1.27 0.42
N PRO A 410 -8.28 -0.74 0.60
CA PRO A 410 -8.10 0.63 1.09
C PRO A 410 -8.50 1.67 0.04
N VAL A 411 -9.14 2.74 0.51
CA VAL A 411 -9.58 3.87 -0.32
C VAL A 411 -8.48 4.92 -0.37
N THR A 412 -8.25 5.53 -1.53
CA THR A 412 -7.21 6.55 -1.70
C THR A 412 -7.83 7.93 -1.91
N LEU A 413 -7.47 8.88 -1.04
CA LEU A 413 -7.84 10.29 -1.15
C LEU A 413 -6.58 11.13 -1.43
N THR A 414 -6.63 11.92 -2.50
CA THR A 414 -5.56 12.86 -2.87
C THR A 414 -6.02 14.28 -2.62
N PHE A 415 -5.42 14.92 -1.62
CA PHE A 415 -5.75 16.29 -1.21
C PHE A 415 -4.83 17.31 -1.88
N ARG A 416 -5.39 18.36 -2.48
CA ARG A 416 -4.64 19.56 -2.92
C ARG A 416 -4.41 20.50 -1.75
N HIS A 417 -3.20 21.03 -1.64
CA HIS A 417 -2.84 21.99 -0.62
C HIS A 417 -3.51 23.36 -0.86
N LYS A 418 -4.04 24.00 0.19
CA LYS A 418 -4.71 25.32 0.08
C LYS A 418 -3.73 26.46 -0.21
N ASN A 419 -2.49 26.36 0.26
CA ASN A 419 -1.40 27.32 -0.01
C ASN A 419 -0.24 26.61 -0.73
N GLU A 420 0.07 27.00 -1.97
CA GLU A 420 1.24 26.52 -2.75
C GLU A 420 2.58 27.15 -2.30
N ARG A 421 2.72 27.48 -1.00
CA ARG A 421 3.99 28.09 -0.55
C ARG A 421 5.12 27.09 -0.71
N GLU A 422 6.17 27.55 -1.40
CA GLU A 422 7.43 26.84 -1.58
C GLU A 422 7.79 26.09 -0.31
N VAL A 423 7.97 24.77 -0.50
CA VAL A 423 8.50 23.77 0.44
C VAL A 423 9.09 24.40 1.69
N SER A 424 8.23 24.73 2.65
CA SER A 424 8.66 25.15 3.98
C SER A 424 9.08 23.86 4.68
N LYS A 425 10.37 23.54 4.54
CA LYS A 425 11.07 22.42 5.17
C LYS A 425 10.75 22.40 6.67
N GLY A 426 9.73 21.64 7.06
CA GLY A 426 9.07 21.94 8.34
C GLY A 426 7.82 21.11 8.63
N LEU A 427 6.90 21.08 7.67
CA LEU A 427 5.52 20.64 7.88
C LEU A 427 5.40 19.12 7.79
N ASN A 428 4.86 18.48 8.83
CA ASN A 428 4.44 17.09 8.75
C ASN A 428 2.94 17.05 8.49
N TYR A 429 2.51 16.51 7.36
CA TYR A 429 1.07 16.33 7.10
C TYR A 429 0.58 15.05 7.77
N SER A 430 -0.55 15.15 8.45
CA SER A 430 -1.27 14.03 9.05
C SER A 430 -2.67 13.98 8.44
N CYS A 431 -3.05 12.78 8.01
CA CYS A 431 -4.37 12.50 7.49
C CYS A 431 -5.24 12.06 8.68
N VAL A 432 -6.34 12.77 8.93
CA VAL A 432 -7.22 12.52 10.08
C VAL A 432 -8.67 12.48 9.65
N TYR A 433 -9.49 11.81 10.45
CA TYR A 433 -10.93 11.69 10.24
C TYR A 433 -11.71 11.95 11.52
N TRP A 434 -13.00 12.21 11.38
CA TRP A 434 -13.92 12.36 12.52
C TRP A 434 -14.44 10.99 12.99
N ASP A 435 -14.11 10.61 14.23
CA ASP A 435 -14.57 9.39 14.88
C ASP A 435 -15.70 9.68 15.88
N GLU A 436 -16.90 9.18 15.59
CA GLU A 436 -18.11 9.37 16.40
C GLU A 436 -18.18 8.43 17.63
N ALA A 437 -17.38 7.36 17.68
CA ALA A 437 -17.55 6.25 18.64
C ALA A 437 -17.26 6.64 20.11
N GLN A 438 -16.47 7.68 20.36
CA GLN A 438 -16.05 8.09 21.71
C GLN A 438 -16.88 9.26 22.29
N GLY A 439 -18.19 9.09 22.47
CA GLY A 439 -19.00 9.93 23.36
C GLY A 439 -18.98 11.43 23.09
N GLY A 440 -18.98 11.83 21.81
CA GLY A 440 -19.03 13.25 21.41
C GLY A 440 -18.22 13.64 20.16
N GLY A 441 -17.53 12.70 19.50
CA GLY A 441 -16.79 12.95 18.26
C GLY A 441 -15.37 13.50 18.48
N LEU A 442 -14.35 12.80 17.97
CA LEU A 442 -12.94 13.19 18.07
C LEU A 442 -12.20 13.01 16.73
N TRP A 443 -11.21 13.85 16.45
CA TRP A 443 -10.34 13.66 15.29
C TRP A 443 -9.32 12.54 15.57
N SER A 444 -9.38 11.45 14.80
CA SER A 444 -8.48 10.30 14.90
C SER A 444 -7.64 10.12 13.64
N GLY A 445 -6.44 9.55 13.77
CA GLY A 445 -5.59 9.11 12.66
C GLY A 445 -5.53 7.59 12.50
N GLN A 446 -6.24 6.83 13.35
CA GLN A 446 -6.17 5.38 13.39
C GLN A 446 -6.71 4.77 12.09
N GLY A 447 -5.98 3.84 11.47
CA GLY A 447 -6.41 3.22 10.22
C GLY A 447 -6.21 4.10 8.96
N CYS A 448 -5.55 5.25 9.09
CA CYS A 448 -5.05 6.02 7.96
C CYS A 448 -3.54 5.87 7.82
N VAL A 449 -3.07 5.59 6.61
CA VAL A 449 -1.65 5.59 6.27
C VAL A 449 -1.37 6.75 5.32
N LYS A 450 -0.33 7.52 5.62
CA LYS A 450 0.15 8.58 4.73
C LYS A 450 0.93 7.92 3.59
N GLY A 451 0.51 8.21 2.36
CA GLY A 451 1.19 7.77 1.15
C GLY A 451 2.20 8.80 0.63
N VAL A 452 2.29 8.93 -0.70
CA VAL A 452 3.19 9.85 -1.38
C VAL A 452 2.77 11.30 -1.12
N PHE A 453 3.74 12.17 -0.84
CA PHE A 453 3.54 13.61 -0.72
C PHE A 453 4.36 14.38 -1.76
N ASN A 454 3.76 15.41 -2.34
CA ASN A 454 4.43 16.37 -3.21
C ASN A 454 4.13 17.80 -2.72
N SER A 455 4.69 18.83 -3.36
CA SER A 455 4.46 20.24 -3.02
C SER A 455 3.00 20.66 -3.16
N THR A 456 2.27 20.05 -4.09
CA THR A 456 0.89 20.43 -4.44
C THR A 456 -0.19 19.48 -3.90
N HIS A 457 0.16 18.21 -3.67
CA HIS A 457 -0.80 17.18 -3.28
C HIS A 457 -0.22 16.22 -2.24
N THR A 458 -1.06 15.75 -1.32
CA THR A 458 -0.77 14.65 -0.41
C THR A 458 -1.76 13.52 -0.61
N VAL A 459 -1.25 12.29 -0.73
CA VAL A 459 -2.05 11.07 -0.88
C VAL A 459 -2.20 10.39 0.48
N CYS A 460 -3.44 10.11 0.89
CA CYS A 460 -3.78 9.39 2.11
C CYS A 460 -4.53 8.11 1.73
N THR A 461 -4.14 6.98 2.32
CA THR A 461 -4.83 5.70 2.17
C THR A 461 -5.58 5.34 3.45
N TRP A 462 -6.84 4.95 3.28
CA TRP A 462 -7.80 4.75 4.35
C TRP A 462 -8.31 3.31 4.37
N SER A 463 -8.25 2.66 5.53
CA SER A 463 -8.80 1.30 5.74
C SER A 463 -10.29 1.29 6.08
N HIS A 464 -10.87 2.47 6.30
CA HIS A 464 -12.27 2.68 6.63
C HIS A 464 -12.76 3.97 5.95
N LEU A 465 -14.07 4.10 5.76
CA LEU A 465 -14.70 5.35 5.30
C LEU A 465 -15.38 6.02 6.50
N SER A 466 -14.98 7.25 6.77
CA SER A 466 -15.51 8.10 7.84
C SER A 466 -16.42 9.18 7.28
N SER A 467 -17.33 9.69 8.11
CA SER A 467 -18.21 10.80 7.74
C SER A 467 -17.43 12.06 7.35
N PHE A 468 -16.22 12.30 7.87
CA PHE A 468 -15.38 13.45 7.46
C PHE A 468 -13.89 13.10 7.48
N ALA A 469 -13.17 13.42 6.40
CA ALA A 469 -11.73 13.28 6.26
C ALA A 469 -11.08 14.63 5.99
N VAL A 470 -9.93 14.86 6.61
CA VAL A 470 -9.21 16.13 6.59
C VAL A 470 -7.70 15.87 6.48
N LEU A 471 -7.01 16.64 5.63
CA LEU A 471 -5.57 16.81 5.70
C LEU A 471 -5.23 17.92 6.69
N MET A 472 -4.66 17.55 7.84
CA MET A 472 -4.09 18.47 8.82
C MET A 472 -2.60 18.66 8.56
N ALA A 473 -2.16 19.91 8.51
CA ALA A 473 -0.74 20.23 8.58
C ALA A 473 -0.34 20.37 10.04
N LEU A 474 0.61 19.55 10.48
CA LEU A 474 1.32 19.75 11.72
C LEU A 474 2.24 20.95 11.50
N TYR A 475 1.85 22.10 12.05
CA TYR A 475 2.83 23.13 12.29
C TYR A 475 3.68 22.63 13.46
N PRO A 476 5.00 22.43 13.28
CA PRO A 476 5.85 22.41 14.44
C PRO A 476 5.57 23.71 15.17
N ILE A 477 5.18 23.63 16.44
CA ILE A 477 5.27 24.76 17.36
C ILE A 477 6.67 25.31 17.11
N GLU A 478 6.76 26.51 16.54
CA GLU A 478 8.03 27.23 16.41
C GLU A 478 8.72 27.09 17.75
N ASP A 479 9.93 26.51 17.74
CA ASP A 479 10.76 26.28 18.92
C ASP A 479 10.49 27.41 19.89
N THR A 480 9.85 27.08 21.03
CA THR A 480 9.36 28.05 22.01
C THR A 480 10.34 29.21 22.05
N PHE A 481 9.93 30.41 21.63
CA PHE A 481 10.81 31.58 21.51
C PHE A 481 11.73 31.74 22.74
N GLU A 482 11.23 31.31 23.90
CA GLU A 482 11.92 31.20 25.18
C GLU A 482 13.16 30.28 25.18
N LEU A 483 13.12 29.07 24.57
CA LEU A 483 14.25 28.12 24.59
C LEU A 483 15.40 28.57 23.68
N VAL A 484 15.12 29.09 22.49
CA VAL A 484 16.15 29.64 21.60
C VAL A 484 16.79 30.87 22.22
N TRP A 485 15.98 31.76 22.82
CA TRP A 485 16.47 32.95 23.51
C TRP A 485 17.31 32.59 24.73
N LEU A 486 16.85 31.64 25.57
CA LEU A 486 17.59 31.12 26.72
C LEU A 486 18.94 30.50 26.29
N THR A 487 18.93 29.69 25.23
CA THR A 487 20.15 29.05 24.71
C THR A 487 21.16 30.09 24.23
N ARG A 488 20.73 31.12 23.49
CA ARG A 488 21.62 32.19 23.00
C ARG A 488 22.25 32.99 24.14
N VAL A 489 21.46 33.37 25.14
CA VAL A 489 21.95 34.16 26.29
C VAL A 489 22.94 33.33 27.12
N CYS A 490 22.59 32.11 27.51
CA CYS A 490 23.44 31.25 28.33
C CYS A 490 24.75 30.87 27.61
N LEU A 491 24.68 30.58 26.29
CA LEU A 491 25.86 30.24 25.50
C LEU A 491 26.81 31.44 25.35
N THR A 492 26.29 32.65 25.18
CA THR A 492 27.12 33.88 25.09
C THR A 492 27.89 34.11 26.40
N ILE A 493 27.24 33.98 27.55
CA ILE A 493 27.88 34.07 28.87
C ILE A 493 28.98 32.99 29.00
N SER A 494 28.67 31.76 28.59
CA SER A 494 29.58 30.62 28.63
C SER A 494 30.83 30.83 27.78
N ILE A 495 30.69 31.37 26.56
CA ILE A 495 31.79 31.70 25.66
C ILE A 495 32.72 32.75 26.27
N ILE A 496 32.17 33.80 26.90
CA ILE A 496 32.97 34.83 27.59
C ILE A 496 33.76 34.21 28.76
N CYS A 497 33.10 33.38 29.58
CA CYS A 497 33.75 32.67 30.69
C CYS A 497 34.88 31.74 30.20
N LEU A 498 34.65 30.97 29.13
CA LEU A 498 35.66 30.08 28.54
C LEU A 498 36.84 30.87 27.96
N PHE A 499 36.59 32.00 27.32
CA PHE A 499 37.65 32.87 26.82
C PHE A 499 38.56 33.35 27.97
N ILE A 500 37.97 33.82 29.07
CA ILE A 500 38.73 34.24 30.27
C ILE A 500 39.49 33.04 30.87
N CYS A 501 38.91 31.84 30.90
CA CYS A 501 39.62 30.63 31.34
C CYS A 501 40.86 30.35 30.48
N ILE A 502 40.71 30.38 29.15
CA ILE A 502 41.79 30.14 28.20
C ILE A 502 42.91 31.16 28.42
N LEU A 503 42.58 32.45 28.50
CA LEU A 503 43.57 33.49 28.79
C LEU A 503 44.28 33.25 30.12
N THR A 504 43.55 32.85 31.15
CA THR A 504 44.10 32.59 32.48
C THR A 504 45.10 31.42 32.45
N PHE A 505 44.75 30.29 31.85
CA PHE A 505 45.65 29.13 31.77
C PHE A 505 46.81 29.34 30.79
N TRP A 506 46.62 30.17 29.76
CA TRP A 506 47.66 30.47 28.77
C TRP A 506 48.71 31.45 29.31
N PHE A 507 48.29 32.57 29.92
CA PHE A 507 49.20 33.60 30.42
C PHE A 507 49.85 33.24 31.77
N CYS A 508 49.18 32.48 32.64
CA CYS A 508 49.72 32.11 33.94
C CYS A 508 50.67 30.90 33.84
N ARG A 509 51.88 31.13 33.30
CA ARG A 509 52.95 30.10 33.18
C ARG A 509 53.32 29.45 34.52
N SER A 510 53.12 30.17 35.64
CA SER A 510 53.32 29.69 37.02
C SER A 510 52.41 28.52 37.42
N ILE A 511 51.25 28.36 36.77
CA ILE A 511 50.22 27.37 37.13
C ILE A 511 50.22 26.18 36.13
N GLN A 512 51.13 26.17 35.14
CA GLN A 512 51.15 25.14 34.10
C GLN A 512 51.61 23.78 34.66
N GLY A 513 50.66 22.85 34.77
CA GLY A 513 50.91 21.42 34.98
C GLY A 513 49.98 20.57 34.11
N THR A 514 50.14 19.24 34.13
CA THR A 514 49.35 18.32 33.30
C THR A 514 47.84 18.53 33.44
N ARG A 515 47.36 18.78 34.67
CA ARG A 515 45.94 19.04 34.94
C ARG A 515 45.42 20.32 34.29
N THR A 516 46.15 21.44 34.42
CA THR A 516 45.74 22.70 33.80
C THR A 516 45.87 22.66 32.28
N THR A 517 46.81 21.87 31.74
CA THR A 517 46.89 21.60 30.31
C THR A 517 45.66 20.83 29.81
N ILE A 518 45.19 19.81 30.56
CA ILE A 518 43.92 19.11 30.26
C ILE A 518 42.75 20.11 30.25
N HIS A 519 42.62 20.93 31.30
CA HIS A 519 41.56 21.93 31.38
C HIS A 519 41.63 22.99 30.27
N LEU A 520 42.84 23.44 29.90
CA LEU A 520 43.04 24.38 28.80
C LEU A 520 42.49 23.79 27.49
N HIS A 521 42.87 22.55 27.15
CA HIS A 521 42.39 21.91 25.93
C HIS A 521 40.89 21.59 25.96
N LEU A 522 40.35 21.21 27.12
CA LEU A 522 38.90 21.09 27.32
C LEU A 522 38.17 22.42 27.04
N CYS A 523 38.67 23.53 27.59
CA CYS A 523 38.12 24.85 27.35
C CYS A 523 38.21 25.27 25.89
N VAL A 524 39.32 24.97 25.20
CA VAL A 524 39.49 25.26 23.76
C VAL A 524 38.49 24.48 22.91
N CYS A 525 38.30 23.18 23.16
CA CYS A 525 37.32 22.36 22.46
C CYS A 525 35.90 22.90 22.63
N LEU A 526 35.48 23.17 23.88
CA LEU A 526 34.15 23.71 24.17
C LEU A 526 33.96 25.13 23.61
N PHE A 527 34.99 25.98 23.65
CA PHE A 527 34.93 27.34 23.11
C PHE A 527 34.68 27.32 21.59
N ILE A 528 35.44 26.51 20.85
CA ILE A 528 35.28 26.40 19.40
C ILE A 528 33.94 25.74 19.06
N ALA A 529 33.55 24.66 19.74
CA ALA A 529 32.26 24.00 19.53
C ALA A 529 31.08 24.95 19.75
N ASN A 530 31.12 25.75 20.83
CA ASN A 530 30.05 26.70 21.16
C ASN A 530 29.96 27.86 20.16
N ILE A 531 31.10 28.37 19.65
CA ILE A 531 31.11 29.37 18.57
C ILE A 531 30.50 28.79 17.29
N ILE A 532 30.91 27.58 16.90
CA ILE A 532 30.37 26.90 15.72
C ILE A 532 28.86 26.68 15.86
N PHE A 533 28.42 26.20 17.03
CA PHE A 533 27.01 25.98 17.34
C PHE A 533 26.19 27.28 17.27
N LEU A 534 26.71 28.40 17.81
CA LEU A 534 25.98 29.67 17.85
C LEU A 534 25.79 30.30 16.46
N PHE A 535 26.82 30.26 15.61
CA PHE A 535 26.83 31.02 14.34
C PHE A 535 26.55 30.16 13.11
N PHE A 536 26.94 28.88 13.09
CA PHE A 536 26.99 28.08 11.86
C PHE A 536 25.91 27.00 11.78
N ILE A 537 25.15 26.72 12.85
CA ILE A 537 24.15 25.64 12.84
C ILE A 537 22.98 25.87 11.87
N SER A 538 22.63 27.14 11.63
CA SER A 538 21.54 27.57 10.75
C SER A 538 21.98 27.89 9.32
N SER A 539 23.27 27.75 8.99
CA SER A 539 23.81 28.11 7.67
C SER A 539 23.72 26.94 6.68
N THR A 540 22.50 26.58 6.27
CA THR A 540 22.21 25.37 5.45
C THR A 540 22.31 25.58 3.92
N GLN A 541 22.61 26.80 3.45
CA GLN A 541 22.59 27.13 2.00
C GLN A 541 23.64 26.35 1.18
N ASN A 542 24.82 26.10 1.75
CA ASN A 542 25.87 25.33 1.09
C ASN A 542 25.94 23.92 1.68
N LYS A 543 25.54 22.89 0.92
CA LYS A 543 25.55 21.49 1.37
C LYS A 543 26.93 21.04 1.84
N ALA A 544 28.00 21.38 1.10
CA ALA A 544 29.37 21.03 1.47
C ALA A 544 29.85 21.81 2.71
N GLY A 545 29.44 23.08 2.83
CA GLY A 545 29.70 23.91 4.02
C GLY A 545 29.01 23.36 5.26
N CYS A 546 27.74 22.97 5.13
CA CYS A 546 26.93 22.42 6.21
C CYS A 546 27.46 21.06 6.70
N ALA A 547 27.88 20.19 5.78
CA ALA A 547 28.55 18.93 6.11
C ALA A 547 29.87 19.16 6.84
N SER A 548 30.67 20.15 6.41
CA SER A 548 31.93 20.51 7.06
C SER A 548 31.72 21.05 8.48
N VAL A 549 30.71 21.90 8.68
CA VAL A 549 30.31 22.42 9.99
C VAL A 549 29.87 21.28 10.92
N ALA A 550 29.05 20.35 10.43
CA ALA A 550 28.62 19.18 11.19
C ALA A 550 29.81 18.30 11.59
N ALA A 551 30.78 18.07 10.69
CA ALA A 551 31.98 17.30 10.97
C ALA A 551 32.89 17.96 12.01
N LEU A 552 33.10 19.28 11.92
CA LEU A 552 33.85 20.05 12.91
C LEU A 552 33.18 20.01 14.28
N LEU A 553 31.86 20.18 14.33
CA LEU A 553 31.10 20.16 15.56
C LEU A 553 31.12 18.76 16.22
N HIS A 554 31.01 17.70 15.41
CA HIS A 554 31.19 16.31 15.86
C HIS A 554 32.59 16.11 16.47
N PHE A 555 33.64 16.57 15.79
CA PHE A 555 35.03 16.47 16.26
C PHE A 555 35.27 17.21 17.58
N PHE A 556 34.85 18.48 17.69
CA PHE A 556 35.14 19.28 18.88
C PHE A 556 34.37 18.84 20.11
N TYR A 557 33.10 18.42 19.98
CA TYR A 557 32.35 17.87 21.10
C TYR A 557 32.94 16.54 21.58
N LEU A 558 33.28 15.63 20.66
CA LEU A 558 33.90 14.36 21.02
C LEU A 558 35.31 14.55 21.61
N GLY A 559 36.04 15.56 21.15
CA GLY A 559 37.28 16.03 21.76
C GLY A 559 37.08 16.54 23.18
N ALA A 560 36.04 17.35 23.44
CA ALA A 560 35.71 17.79 24.79
C ALA A 560 35.44 16.59 25.71
N PHE A 561 34.65 15.60 25.28
CA PHE A 561 34.43 14.37 26.05
C PHE A 561 35.71 13.56 26.29
N SER A 562 36.60 13.49 25.30
CA SER A 562 37.89 12.81 25.45
C SER A 562 38.80 13.50 26.47
N PHE A 563 38.79 14.84 26.53
CA PHE A 563 39.48 15.58 27.58
C PHE A 563 38.79 15.48 28.95
N MET A 564 37.46 15.38 29.02
CA MET A 564 36.75 15.04 30.26
C MET A 564 37.13 13.64 30.77
N LEU A 565 37.29 12.66 29.87
CA LEU A 565 37.80 11.32 30.22
C LEU A 565 39.20 11.40 30.81
N LEU A 566 40.10 12.13 30.15
CA LEU A 566 41.47 12.33 30.61
C LEU A 566 41.52 13.06 31.95
N GLU A 567 40.60 13.99 32.20
CA GLU A 567 40.43 14.62 33.51
C GLU A 567 40.00 13.60 34.58
N GLY A 568 39.01 12.76 34.30
CA GLY A 568 38.57 11.69 35.19
C GLY A 568 39.69 10.70 35.53
N VAL A 569 40.45 10.27 34.52
CA VAL A 569 41.64 9.40 34.68
C VAL A 569 42.73 10.10 35.48
N GLN A 570 42.99 11.38 35.24
CA GLN A 570 44.00 12.14 35.98
C GLN A 570 43.62 12.29 37.45
N LEU A 571 42.35 12.55 37.76
CA LEU A 571 41.84 12.59 39.14
C LEU A 571 42.00 11.23 39.82
N TYR A 572 41.65 10.14 39.14
CA TYR A 572 41.86 8.78 39.62
C TYR A 572 43.32 8.48 39.94
N ARG A 573 44.23 8.77 39.00
CA ARG A 573 45.67 8.55 39.20
C ARG A 573 46.23 9.39 40.35
N MET A 574 45.82 10.65 40.47
CA MET A 574 46.30 11.55 41.53
C MET A 574 45.88 11.10 42.93
N VAL A 575 44.68 10.53 43.08
CA VAL A 575 44.13 10.12 44.39
C VAL A 575 44.55 8.69 44.75
N VAL A 576 44.54 7.77 43.79
CA VAL A 576 44.71 6.32 44.05
C VAL A 576 46.16 5.86 43.90
N ARG A 577 46.92 6.40 42.94
CA ARG A 577 48.33 6.02 42.74
C ARG A 577 49.27 7.05 43.38
N VAL A 578 50.03 6.61 44.38
CA VAL A 578 50.93 7.46 45.17
C VAL A 578 52.21 7.84 44.42
N PHE A 579 52.60 7.11 43.36
CA PHE A 579 53.83 7.34 42.57
C PHE A 579 53.56 7.34 41.04
N HIS A 580 54.32 8.13 40.27
CA HIS A 580 54.18 8.35 38.81
C HIS A 580 52.80 8.89 38.36
N THR A 581 52.48 10.12 38.74
CA THR A 581 51.18 10.77 38.52
C THR A 581 51.08 11.63 37.24
N THR A 582 52.17 11.82 36.51
CA THR A 582 52.19 12.64 35.28
C THR A 582 51.84 11.79 34.06
N LEU A 583 50.84 12.22 33.29
CA LEU A 583 50.58 11.70 31.94
C LEU A 583 51.58 12.32 30.98
N HIS A 584 52.21 11.48 30.15
CA HIS A 584 53.10 11.97 29.10
C HIS A 584 52.30 12.79 28.09
N GLN A 585 52.84 13.94 27.66
CA GLN A 585 52.13 14.87 26.78
C GLN A 585 51.70 14.22 25.47
N LEU A 586 52.48 13.28 24.93
CA LEU A 586 52.11 12.54 23.72
C LEU A 586 50.81 11.74 23.90
N TYR A 587 50.64 11.08 25.05
CA TYR A 587 49.43 10.31 25.35
C TYR A 587 48.20 11.22 25.49
N LEU A 588 48.39 12.41 26.07
CA LEU A 588 47.34 13.41 26.19
C LEU A 588 46.79 13.81 24.81
N TYR A 589 47.66 14.12 23.86
CA TYR A 589 47.25 14.52 22.51
C TYR A 589 46.69 13.33 21.70
N ALA A 590 47.29 12.15 21.83
CA ALA A 590 46.83 10.94 21.15
C ALA A 590 45.40 10.54 21.55
N VAL A 591 45.08 10.57 22.86
CA VAL A 591 43.73 10.25 23.33
C VAL A 591 42.78 11.43 23.15
N GLY A 592 43.20 12.65 23.48
CA GLY A 592 42.33 13.82 23.50
C GLY A 592 41.86 14.29 22.12
N TYR A 593 42.72 14.26 21.11
CA TYR A 593 42.37 14.66 19.74
C TYR A 593 42.41 13.50 18.74
N GLY A 594 43.28 12.51 18.94
CA GLY A 594 43.42 11.38 18.01
C GLY A 594 42.19 10.49 17.95
N VAL A 595 41.65 10.06 19.09
CA VAL A 595 40.45 9.21 19.15
C VAL A 595 39.22 9.88 18.48
N PRO A 596 38.88 11.15 18.80
CA PRO A 596 37.82 11.87 18.08
C PRO A 596 38.06 11.98 16.58
N LEU A 597 39.29 12.27 16.16
CA LEU A 597 39.62 12.40 14.74
C LEU A 597 39.40 11.08 14.00
N THR A 598 39.83 9.96 14.57
CA THR A 598 39.61 8.63 13.99
C THR A 598 38.12 8.31 13.85
N ILE A 599 37.31 8.57 14.87
CA ILE A 599 35.86 8.32 14.83
C ILE A 599 35.21 9.16 13.73
N VAL A 600 35.54 10.46 13.63
CA VAL A 600 34.98 11.35 12.61
C VAL A 600 35.42 10.95 11.20
N ILE A 601 36.67 10.56 10.99
CA ILE A 601 37.16 10.09 9.69
C ILE A 601 36.42 8.82 9.25
N ILE A 602 36.29 7.83 10.14
CA ILE A 602 35.57 6.58 9.83
C ILE A 602 34.10 6.90 9.53
N SER A 603 33.47 7.76 10.32
CA SER A 603 32.07 8.15 10.14
C SER A 603 31.85 8.90 8.82
N ALA A 604 32.77 9.79 8.43
CA ALA A 604 32.72 10.54 7.18
C ALA A 604 32.93 9.66 5.94
N ILE A 605 33.77 8.63 6.04
CA ILE A 605 33.98 7.65 4.96
C ILE A 605 32.78 6.71 4.84
N ALA A 606 32.24 6.22 5.96
CA ALA A 606 31.16 5.26 5.98
C ALA A 606 29.82 5.85 5.51
N PHE A 607 29.51 7.08 5.91
CA PHE A 607 28.22 7.70 5.61
C PHE A 607 28.36 9.22 5.37
N PRO A 608 28.93 9.63 4.22
CA PRO A 608 29.19 11.05 3.90
C PRO A 608 27.91 11.89 3.81
N SER A 609 26.80 11.27 3.40
CA SER A 609 25.48 11.91 3.32
C SER A 609 24.80 12.15 4.67
N GLY A 610 25.32 11.58 5.77
CA GLY A 610 24.77 11.80 7.12
C GLY A 610 25.26 13.07 7.81
N TYR A 611 26.24 13.77 7.23
CA TYR A 611 26.72 15.05 7.76
C TYR A 611 25.91 16.21 7.19
N GLY A 612 25.05 16.79 8.03
CA GLY A 612 24.19 17.92 7.68
C GLY A 612 22.78 17.45 7.32
N THR A 613 21.79 18.10 7.92
CA THR A 613 20.37 17.90 7.59
C THR A 613 19.83 19.13 6.85
N GLU A 614 18.64 19.01 6.29
CA GLU A 614 18.01 20.13 5.60
C GLU A 614 17.65 21.31 6.53
N ARG A 615 17.54 21.07 7.84
CA ARG A 615 17.15 22.07 8.85
C ARG A 615 18.33 22.62 9.65
N HIS A 616 19.29 21.77 10.01
CA HIS A 616 20.43 22.13 10.83
C HIS A 616 21.70 21.43 10.35
N CYS A 617 22.84 22.10 10.47
CA CYS A 617 24.15 21.54 10.17
C CYS A 617 24.66 20.65 11.32
N TRP A 618 23.98 19.51 11.50
CA TRP A 618 24.32 18.46 12.48
C TRP A 618 24.18 17.06 11.87
N LEU A 619 24.57 16.02 12.63
CA LEU A 619 24.43 14.62 12.20
C LEU A 619 22.96 14.28 11.93
N SER A 620 22.70 13.56 10.84
CA SER A 620 21.36 13.03 10.54
C SER A 620 20.94 11.96 11.53
N LEU A 621 19.64 11.92 11.83
CA LEU A 621 19.00 10.87 12.63
C LEU A 621 18.58 9.67 11.77
N ASP A 622 18.64 9.81 10.44
CA ASP A 622 18.29 8.72 9.51
C ASP A 622 19.38 7.63 9.54
N GLN A 623 18.97 6.36 9.58
CA GLN A 623 19.84 5.17 9.62
C GLN A 623 20.77 5.04 10.84
N ASP A 624 20.34 5.48 12.03
CA ASP A 624 21.10 5.30 13.28
C ASP A 624 22.49 5.97 13.29
N PHE A 625 22.77 6.88 12.35
CA PHE A 625 24.09 7.51 12.20
C PHE A 625 24.52 8.34 13.42
N ILE A 626 23.55 8.85 14.19
CA ILE A 626 23.78 9.57 15.45
C ILE A 626 24.54 8.73 16.50
N TRP A 627 24.46 7.39 16.43
CA TRP A 627 25.19 6.50 17.34
C TRP A 627 26.71 6.62 17.22
N SER A 628 27.23 7.09 16.09
CA SER A 628 28.67 7.41 15.92
C SER A 628 29.18 8.44 16.92
N PHE A 629 28.31 9.37 17.34
CA PHE A 629 28.59 10.35 18.39
C PHE A 629 28.10 9.86 19.76
N PHE A 630 26.87 9.35 19.83
CA PHE A 630 26.20 9.05 21.09
C PHE A 630 26.83 7.86 21.84
N ALA A 631 27.21 6.77 21.15
CA ALA A 631 27.78 5.59 21.81
C ALA A 631 29.11 5.90 22.52
N PRO A 632 30.09 6.57 21.88
CA PRO A 632 31.31 7.00 22.57
C PRO A 632 31.05 7.88 23.79
N VAL A 633 30.08 8.79 23.71
CA VAL A 633 29.70 9.68 24.82
C VAL A 633 29.17 8.88 26.01
N CYS A 634 28.25 7.93 25.79
CA CYS A 634 27.74 7.08 26.86
C CYS A 634 28.84 6.26 27.55
N ILE A 635 29.76 5.69 26.76
CA ILE A 635 30.91 4.93 27.29
C ILE A 635 31.80 5.84 28.16
N ILE A 636 32.09 7.06 27.70
CA ILE A 636 32.91 8.03 28.44
C ILE A 636 32.23 8.45 29.75
N ILE A 637 30.93 8.77 29.73
CA ILE A 637 30.18 9.15 30.93
C ILE A 637 30.19 8.02 31.96
N PHE A 638 30.01 6.77 31.51
CA PHE A 638 30.09 5.60 32.38
C PHE A 638 31.48 5.45 33.01
N LEU A 639 32.56 5.51 32.21
CA LEU A 639 33.93 5.41 32.70
C LEU A 639 34.29 6.54 33.68
N ASN A 640 33.86 7.78 33.38
CA ASN A 640 34.07 8.92 34.27
C ASN A 640 33.34 8.76 35.59
N SER A 641 32.09 8.29 35.56
CA SER A 641 31.31 8.01 36.77
C SER A 641 31.99 6.93 37.62
N PHE A 642 32.50 5.87 36.98
CA PHE A 642 33.26 4.82 37.64
C PHE A 642 34.54 5.36 38.32
N PHE A 643 35.38 6.11 37.59
CA PHE A 643 36.57 6.73 38.17
C PHE A 643 36.23 7.70 39.30
N PHE A 644 35.17 8.49 39.13
CA PHE A 644 34.72 9.44 40.15
C PHE A 644 34.28 8.73 41.44
N ILE A 645 33.44 7.68 41.34
CA ILE A 645 32.98 6.91 42.51
C ILE A 645 34.18 6.32 43.28
N ILE A 646 35.15 5.72 42.57
CA ILE A 646 36.35 5.17 43.23
C ILE A 646 37.16 6.28 43.91
N THR A 647 37.35 7.44 43.24
CA THR A 647 38.10 8.55 43.86
C THR A 647 37.41 9.08 45.10
N VAL A 648 36.09 9.28 45.08
CA VAL A 648 35.32 9.72 46.24
C VAL A 648 35.40 8.68 47.35
N TRP A 649 35.21 7.40 47.05
CA TRP A 649 35.28 6.32 48.03
C TRP A 649 36.64 6.27 48.72
N LYS A 650 37.74 6.28 47.95
CA LYS A 650 39.11 6.29 48.47
C LYS A 650 39.44 7.55 49.26
N LEU A 651 38.89 8.69 48.84
CA LEU A 651 39.11 9.95 49.56
C LEU A 651 38.33 9.98 50.88
N VAL A 652 37.09 9.48 50.90
CA VAL A 652 36.28 9.34 52.12
C VAL A 652 36.96 8.36 53.09
N GLU A 653 37.48 7.23 52.61
CA GLU A 653 38.26 6.28 53.42
C GLU A 653 39.47 6.98 54.08
N LYS A 654 40.22 7.76 53.30
CA LYS A 654 41.38 8.53 53.79
C LYS A 654 41.00 9.67 54.75
N PHE A 655 39.81 10.26 54.61
CA PHE A 655 39.31 11.29 55.52
C PHE A 655 38.74 10.72 56.81
N SER A 656 38.07 9.55 56.75
CA SER A 656 37.54 8.83 57.91
C SER A 656 38.64 8.27 58.79
N SER A 657 39.83 7.99 58.25
CA SER A 657 40.98 7.56 59.04
C SER A 657 41.63 8.68 59.87
N LEU A 658 41.24 9.96 59.69
CA LEU A 658 41.71 11.08 60.52
C LEU A 658 40.55 11.58 61.42
N ASN A 659 40.68 11.40 62.75
CA ASN A 659 39.74 11.70 63.85
C ASN A 659 38.65 12.79 63.64
N PRO A 660 37.38 12.60 64.06
CA PRO A 660 36.25 13.47 63.71
C PRO A 660 36.09 14.67 64.66
N ASP A 661 36.14 15.89 64.14
CA ASP A 661 35.85 17.13 64.88
C ASP A 661 34.68 17.89 64.23
N LEU A 662 33.91 18.65 65.01
CA LEU A 662 32.69 19.38 64.58
C LEU A 662 32.94 20.42 63.46
N SER A 663 34.17 20.97 63.37
CA SER A 663 34.61 21.81 62.25
C SER A 663 34.68 21.06 60.90
N LYS A 664 34.72 19.72 60.95
CA LYS A 664 34.72 18.84 59.77
C LYS A 664 33.35 18.69 59.13
N LEU A 665 32.23 18.96 59.80
CA LEU A 665 30.89 18.85 59.18
C LEU A 665 30.66 19.94 58.13
N LYS A 666 31.14 21.17 58.40
CA LYS A 666 31.19 22.25 57.39
C LYS A 666 32.19 21.93 56.28
N ARG A 667 33.35 21.38 56.62
CA ARG A 667 34.37 20.96 55.65
C ARG A 667 33.91 19.78 54.78
N LEU A 668 33.09 18.89 55.33
CA LEU A 668 32.45 17.76 54.66
C LEU A 668 31.33 18.22 53.73
N ARG A 669 30.48 19.17 54.14
CA ARG A 669 29.48 19.79 53.26
C ARG A 669 30.14 20.54 52.10
N LEU A 670 31.19 21.33 52.38
CA LEU A 670 31.96 22.02 51.34
C LEU A 670 32.67 21.02 50.40
N PHE A 671 33.16 19.91 50.95
CA PHE A 671 33.76 18.83 50.19
C PHE A 671 32.74 18.12 49.28
N LEU A 672 31.58 17.72 49.82
CA LEU A 672 30.45 17.16 49.06
C LEU A 672 30.01 18.11 47.96
N LEU A 673 29.89 19.41 48.23
CA LEU A 673 29.53 20.41 47.24
C LEU A 673 30.58 20.49 46.11
N THR A 674 31.87 20.51 46.44
CA THR A 674 32.94 20.50 45.42
C THR A 674 33.00 19.18 44.64
N ALA A 675 32.66 18.06 45.26
CA ALA A 675 32.60 16.75 44.59
C ALA A 675 31.41 16.69 43.62
N VAL A 676 30.22 17.14 44.03
CA VAL A 676 29.04 17.23 43.15
C VAL A 676 29.30 18.16 41.98
N ALA A 677 29.90 19.34 42.23
CA ALA A 677 30.27 20.26 41.16
C ALA A 677 31.32 19.66 40.19
N GLN A 678 32.28 18.88 40.70
CA GLN A 678 33.26 18.17 39.89
C GLN A 678 32.63 17.05 39.05
N LEU A 679 31.62 16.34 39.57
CA LEU A 679 30.85 15.35 38.81
C LEU A 679 30.09 15.98 37.64
N CYS A 680 29.52 17.17 37.85
CA CYS A 680 28.87 17.93 36.80
C CYS A 680 29.83 18.31 35.67
N VAL A 681 31.06 18.74 36.00
CA VAL A 681 32.10 19.11 35.04
C VAL A 681 32.63 17.89 34.25
N LEU A 682 32.66 16.70 34.87
CA LEU A 682 33.11 15.44 34.25
C LEU A 682 32.10 14.82 33.28
N GLY A 683 31.03 15.55 32.92
CA GLY A 683 30.02 15.11 31.96
C GLY A 683 28.77 14.50 32.59
N GLY A 684 28.62 14.53 33.93
CA GLY A 684 27.42 14.01 34.59
C GLY A 684 26.12 14.73 34.17
N MET A 685 26.21 16.01 33.79
CA MET A 685 25.07 16.77 33.27
C MET A 685 24.56 16.28 31.90
N TRP A 686 25.39 15.57 31.14
CA TRP A 686 25.02 15.05 29.82
C TRP A 686 24.16 13.78 29.88
N VAL A 687 24.01 13.17 31.07
CA VAL A 687 23.05 12.07 31.29
C VAL A 687 21.62 12.50 30.96
N PHE A 688 21.26 13.76 31.24
CA PHE A 688 19.96 14.31 30.83
C PHE A 688 19.77 14.32 29.30
N GLY A 689 20.87 14.37 28.54
CA GLY A 689 20.90 14.22 27.10
C GLY A 689 20.48 12.83 26.61
N CYS A 690 20.71 11.77 27.39
CA CYS A 690 20.30 10.41 27.02
C CYS A 690 18.77 10.26 27.01
N PHE A 691 18.08 10.96 27.92
CA PHE A 691 16.62 10.96 28.01
C PHE A 691 15.94 11.76 26.88
N LEU A 692 16.70 12.56 26.11
CA LEU A 692 16.18 13.24 24.91
C LEU A 692 16.04 12.31 23.71
N PHE A 693 16.73 11.17 23.69
CA PHE A 693 16.68 10.18 22.59
C PHE A 693 15.71 9.02 22.85
N GLN A 694 15.09 8.97 24.03
CA GLN A 694 14.02 8.03 24.34
C GLN A 694 12.68 8.62 23.85
N GLU A 695 11.83 7.81 23.22
CA GLU A 695 10.56 8.24 22.59
C GLU A 695 9.61 9.00 23.55
N GLU A 696 9.82 8.89 24.87
CA GLU A 696 9.06 9.56 25.94
C GLU A 696 9.81 10.72 26.64
N GLY A 697 10.77 11.37 25.98
CA GLY A 697 11.49 12.51 26.55
C GLY A 697 10.58 13.66 27.00
N THR A 698 10.50 13.93 28.31
CA THR A 698 9.68 15.04 28.84
C THR A 698 10.30 16.39 28.50
N LEU A 699 9.45 17.38 28.16
CA LEU A 699 9.86 18.76 27.84
C LEU A 699 10.78 19.36 28.91
N VAL A 700 10.54 19.03 30.18
CA VAL A 700 11.36 19.46 31.33
C VAL A 700 12.81 19.00 31.20
N MET A 701 13.05 17.77 30.73
CA MET A 701 14.41 17.24 30.56
C MET A 701 15.16 17.97 29.44
N ALA A 702 14.47 18.40 28.38
CA ALA A 702 15.05 19.21 27.32
C ALA A 702 15.50 20.60 27.82
N TYR A 703 14.67 21.27 28.63
CA TYR A 703 15.05 22.53 29.27
C TYR A 703 16.24 22.36 30.23
N LEU A 704 16.24 21.32 31.06
CA LEU A 704 17.34 21.04 31.99
C LEU A 704 18.65 20.73 31.25
N PHE A 705 18.59 19.89 30.22
CA PHE A 705 19.76 19.59 29.39
C PHE A 705 20.31 20.85 28.72
N THR A 706 19.44 21.65 28.10
CA THR A 706 19.84 22.89 27.41
C THR A 706 20.45 23.89 28.38
N LEU A 707 19.84 24.07 29.57
CA LEU A 707 20.36 24.96 30.61
C LEU A 707 21.73 24.52 31.12
N PHE A 708 21.88 23.24 31.47
CA PHE A 708 23.15 22.73 32.01
C PHE A 708 24.27 22.71 30.97
N ASN A 709 23.97 22.31 29.72
CA ASN A 709 24.95 22.27 28.65
C ASN A 709 25.41 23.69 28.27
N SER A 710 24.48 24.63 28.13
CA SER A 710 24.81 26.02 27.82
C SER A 710 25.61 26.70 28.94
N LEU A 711 25.36 26.39 30.21
CA LEU A 711 26.10 26.93 31.37
C LEU A 711 27.39 26.17 31.73
N GLN A 712 27.70 25.05 31.07
CA GLN A 712 28.85 24.21 31.42
C GLN A 712 30.18 25.00 31.43
N GLY A 713 30.41 25.87 30.45
CA GLY A 713 31.61 26.70 30.38
C GLY A 713 31.71 27.71 31.52
N ALA A 714 30.59 28.28 31.97
CA ALA A 714 30.54 29.15 33.14
C ALA A 714 30.87 28.37 34.43
N LEU A 715 30.37 27.14 34.57
CA LEU A 715 30.69 26.28 35.72
C LEU A 715 32.18 25.91 35.78
N ILE A 716 32.80 25.63 34.63
CA ILE A 716 34.25 25.37 34.53
C ILE A 716 35.05 26.59 35.04
N PHE A 717 34.67 27.80 34.62
CA PHE A 717 35.30 29.05 35.09
C PHE A 717 35.18 29.24 36.60
N ILE A 718 33.97 29.07 37.16
CA ILE A 718 33.73 29.22 38.59
C ILE A 718 34.58 28.23 39.39
N MET A 719 34.59 26.95 38.98
CA MET A 719 35.26 25.90 39.72
C MET A 719 36.79 25.97 39.60
N HIS A 720 37.32 26.12 38.38
CA HIS A 720 38.75 25.99 38.13
C HIS A 720 39.52 27.31 38.12
N CYS A 721 38.85 28.45 37.92
CA CYS A 721 39.49 29.77 38.00
C CYS A 721 39.15 30.50 39.31
N LEU A 722 37.87 30.68 39.66
CA LEU A 722 37.48 31.48 40.84
C LEU A 722 37.69 30.75 42.18
N MET A 723 37.28 29.48 42.27
CA MET A 723 37.39 28.70 43.51
C MET A 723 38.79 28.14 43.74
N SER A 724 39.59 28.01 42.68
CA SER A 724 40.95 27.49 42.73
C SER A 724 41.88 28.42 43.50
N LYS A 725 42.45 27.91 44.61
CA LYS A 725 43.41 28.65 45.44
C LYS A 725 44.60 29.21 44.65
N PRO A 726 45.34 28.43 43.82
CA PRO A 726 46.50 28.95 43.10
C PRO A 726 46.13 30.06 42.11
N VAL A 727 44.98 29.93 41.43
CA VAL A 727 44.52 30.94 40.46
C VAL A 727 44.06 32.21 41.17
N ARG A 728 43.34 32.10 42.29
CA ARG A 728 42.89 33.26 43.07
C ARG A 728 44.05 34.08 43.62
N GLU A 729 45.15 33.45 44.05
CA GLU A 729 46.33 34.19 44.51
C GLU A 729 47.03 34.92 43.35
N GLU A 730 47.07 34.34 42.16
CA GLU A 730 47.58 35.04 40.97
C GLU A 730 46.64 36.16 40.50
N TYR A 731 45.31 35.97 40.55
CA TYR A 731 44.37 37.06 40.31
C TYR A 731 44.54 38.18 41.32
N LYS A 732 44.74 37.89 42.62
CA LYS A 732 45.06 38.93 43.61
C LYS A 732 46.36 39.67 43.27
N LYS A 733 47.38 39.00 42.74
CA LYS A 733 48.61 39.66 42.28
C LYS A 733 48.37 40.52 41.04
N LEU A 734 47.54 40.05 40.10
CA LEU A 734 47.21 40.76 38.87
C LEU A 734 46.35 42.00 39.16
N PHE A 735 45.27 41.84 39.93
CA PHE A 735 44.43 42.94 40.41
C PHE A 735 45.19 43.86 41.38
N GLY A 736 46.09 43.32 42.20
CA GLY A 736 47.00 44.09 43.03
C GLY A 736 47.90 44.99 42.20
N ARG A 737 48.52 44.49 41.11
CA ARG A 737 49.33 45.29 40.19
C ARG A 737 48.51 46.38 39.48
N VAL A 738 47.28 46.08 39.08
CA VAL A 738 46.37 47.06 38.45
C VAL A 738 45.91 48.12 39.46
N CYS A 739 45.56 47.75 40.69
CA CYS A 739 45.16 48.70 41.74
C CYS A 739 46.33 49.45 42.40
N THR A 740 47.58 48.99 42.27
CA THR A 740 48.78 49.75 42.71
C THR A 740 49.33 50.71 41.66
N SER A 741 48.72 50.78 40.47
CA SER A 741 49.14 51.72 39.42
C SER A 741 48.83 53.20 39.75
N GLU A 742 48.14 53.48 40.87
CA GLU A 742 47.73 54.84 41.27
C GLU A 742 48.32 55.33 42.60
N LYS A 743 49.41 54.73 43.08
CA LYS A 743 50.22 55.31 44.18
C LYS A 743 51.71 55.37 43.84
N LYS A 744 52.04 56.05 42.74
CA LYS A 744 53.38 56.59 42.50
C LYS A 744 53.35 57.79 41.54
N ARG A 745 52.55 58.81 41.88
CA ARG A 745 52.72 60.18 41.38
C ARG A 745 52.01 61.14 42.33
N TYR A 746 52.70 62.22 42.70
CA TYR A 746 52.30 63.30 43.62
C TYR A 746 52.48 63.07 45.12
N SER A 747 53.74 63.17 45.56
CA SER A 747 54.12 64.07 46.66
C SER A 747 55.65 64.23 46.66
N GLU A 748 56.13 65.22 45.92
CA GLU A 748 57.16 66.19 46.38
C GLU A 748 57.69 66.99 45.19
N PHE A 749 57.32 68.27 45.21
CA PHE A 749 57.96 69.33 44.44
C PHE A 749 59.05 69.88 45.36
N SER A 750 60.33 69.57 45.10
CA SER A 750 61.44 70.42 45.52
C SER A 750 62.74 70.06 44.78
N THR A 751 63.21 71.05 44.04
CA THR A 751 64.61 71.40 43.71
C THR A 751 65.60 70.40 43.07
N ASN A 752 66.08 70.87 41.90
CA ASN A 752 67.48 70.95 41.45
C ASN A 752 68.27 69.71 40.97
N GLN A 753 68.67 69.85 39.70
CA GLN A 753 70.01 69.65 39.14
C GLN A 753 70.56 68.23 38.85
N SER A 754 70.93 68.11 37.57
CA SER A 754 72.20 67.58 37.02
C SER A 754 72.46 66.06 36.96
N SER A 755 72.60 65.62 35.70
CA SER A 755 73.75 64.91 35.09
C SER A 755 74.05 63.44 35.43
N ASN A 756 74.33 62.71 34.33
CA ASN A 756 75.23 61.54 34.22
C ASN A 756 74.76 60.25 34.93
N SER A 757 75.13 59.03 34.55
CA SER A 757 75.89 58.38 33.48
C SER A 757 75.94 56.90 33.90
N GLN A 758 76.12 55.99 32.95
CA GLN A 758 76.71 54.64 33.12
C GLN A 758 75.91 53.47 33.76
N ARG A 759 75.80 52.41 32.94
CA ARG A 759 75.90 50.99 33.36
C ARG A 759 77.33 50.69 33.86
N PRO A 760 77.55 49.71 34.75
CA PRO A 760 77.96 48.34 34.35
C PRO A 760 77.34 47.25 35.27
N LEU A 761 77.05 45.99 34.87
CA LEU A 761 77.82 44.83 34.38
C LEU A 761 78.54 43.98 35.46
N ARG A 762 78.25 42.65 35.43
CA ARG A 762 78.94 41.45 36.01
C ARG A 762 78.79 41.26 37.54
N SER A 763 78.65 40.04 38.09
CA SER A 763 79.27 38.74 37.76
C SER A 763 78.54 37.54 38.41
N ALA A 764 78.48 36.41 37.72
CA ALA A 764 78.33 35.03 38.26
C ALA A 764 79.69 34.57 38.90
N PRO A 765 80.01 33.28 39.22
CA PRO A 765 79.25 32.00 39.22
C PRO A 765 79.64 31.01 40.38
N SER A 766 79.16 29.74 40.26
CA SER A 766 79.84 28.47 40.64
C SER A 766 79.78 28.01 42.10
N THR A 767 79.30 26.80 42.42
CA THR A 767 79.87 25.45 42.12
C THR A 767 78.71 24.42 42.14
N GLY A 768 78.54 23.45 41.23
CA GLY A 768 79.40 22.30 40.90
C GLY A 768 79.31 21.23 42.01
N GLU A 769 79.13 19.92 41.82
CA GLU A 769 78.88 19.03 40.69
C GLU A 769 78.61 17.61 41.29
N SER A 770 78.27 16.64 40.44
CA SER A 770 78.49 15.18 40.58
C SER A 770 77.43 14.23 41.18
N GLN A 771 77.48 13.04 40.59
CA GLN A 771 76.59 11.90 40.49
C GLN A 771 76.31 11.12 41.79
N ILE A 772 75.14 10.47 41.87
CA ILE A 772 74.92 9.01 41.70
C ILE A 772 73.42 8.79 41.44
#